data_AF-A0A926R405-F1
#
_entry.id   AF-A0A926R405-F1
#
_cell.length_a   1.000
_cell.length_b   1.000
_cell.length_c   1.000
_cell.angle_alpha   90.00
_cell.angle_beta   90.00
_cell.angle_gamma   90.00
#
_symmetry.space_group_name_H-M   'P 1'
#
loop_
_entity.id
_entity.type
_entity.pdbx_description
1 polymer ?
#
loop_
_entity_poly.entity_id
_entity_poly.type
_entity_poly.pdbx_seq_one_letter_code
_entity_poly.pdbx_strand_id
1 'polypeptide(L)'
;MKRTHNKYILNCFSYFIKIILFLSITSISFANENKIGSVTEINGTIVAITDELEERDLLIHDPIFLNEEIFATEGSSATIQFDDNTAIIMTELTSINVSEFENSKKNPKLKAELLKGKIIIESGSIAKKNDGVMTVKVTTSSLGLRGTRIEVDLKPDGKSNVSLAADSFGNVGSIDVTSGGQTSNITSTEEVLEISKNNETVSRNKSEDEKEIEKSVSETLIKSSKIDEQEITQQLQKKLEDGKLQDANNDGVVDVSDIEITKNQITNEKKQKIDFIVENSKDDNTEFLSDVINQSDEKNTGEVIENIIEDNDNLVEGVVENLSDKDNKFLTTSTSEGAGLIKEKIFETIVAKETDKSAAILSKVMANSDEATVSSVINNITEKNTNEQSKLSLKVMADFSEKNPEKLETLAQNNTDQIEKLTISAVEEAQSSEEDADLIAKVVAVASDELANKVVEEVSKNSTEVKQTLSAKVLKAIVDSNSGKIDIINDEVKDTMIKQTIVSAQNQQEGTGVQQDQDMTSIVSDIIVNTNTETGSKIIEELNNSSTNTENDISLKVISAISEKDTTKLNTLSENNKEQIETLAETAIKNADASNESADLIAKVVANASNELVNKMVGEVSKNSIDENQALSAKVMKSIVETNPEKIKTLSDKNKETMISQTIEAAKNQAEGTSTDEIDLSNTIAEIVTKSDTATAAEVLESLEEVSSESESKLSLNVVSNLTKQKNYEEKIEILSVTSSEVDKSINNLVEKAVENIASEQDLELVTDIVENSKGTVADKIIDTANKSEESKKKITEVIVNVIEKNPEKAVEIIEKNKNTNTILETVKTKIENNEAVTTDDFEEVFDTNVSPN
;
A
#
# COMPACT_ATOMS: atom_id res chain seq x y z
N MET A 1 -104.80 66.94 8.09
CA MET A 1 -103.46 66.97 8.72
C MET A 1 -102.90 65.56 8.68
N LYS A 2 -101.76 65.40 7.98
CA LYS A 2 -101.09 64.13 7.68
C LYS A 2 -100.60 63.42 8.95
N ARG A 3 -100.77 62.10 9.01
CA ARG A 3 -99.83 61.18 9.67
C ARG A 3 -99.69 59.95 8.79
N THR A 4 -98.69 60.00 7.91
CA THR A 4 -98.22 58.89 7.09
C THR A 4 -97.58 57.84 8.00
N HIS A 5 -98.24 56.68 8.10
CA HIS A 5 -97.67 55.51 8.77
C HIS A 5 -96.57 54.90 7.91
N ASN A 6 -95.41 54.75 8.52
CA ASN A 6 -94.13 54.50 7.89
C ASN A 6 -93.97 53.01 7.61
N LYS A 7 -94.39 52.58 6.42
CA LYS A 7 -94.19 51.20 5.89
C LYS A 7 -92.71 50.81 5.74
N TYR A 8 -91.79 51.77 5.95
CA TYR A 8 -90.34 51.59 5.89
C TYR A 8 -89.70 51.00 7.16
N ILE A 9 -90.32 51.15 8.34
CA ILE A 9 -89.67 50.72 9.61
C ILE A 9 -89.75 49.20 9.81
N LEU A 10 -90.80 48.53 9.32
CA LEU A 10 -90.96 47.08 9.47
C LEU A 10 -90.13 46.28 8.46
N ASN A 11 -89.90 46.81 7.25
CA ASN A 11 -89.02 46.17 6.26
C ASN A 11 -87.54 46.32 6.60
N CYS A 12 -87.12 47.44 7.22
CA CYS A 12 -85.74 47.59 7.68
C CYS A 12 -85.42 46.66 8.87
N PHE A 13 -86.38 46.39 9.77
CA PHE A 13 -86.18 45.47 10.89
C PHE A 13 -86.07 43.99 10.46
N SER A 14 -86.81 43.59 9.41
CA SER A 14 -86.69 42.24 8.81
C SER A 14 -85.41 42.06 7.99
N TYR A 15 -84.88 43.11 7.35
CA TYR A 15 -83.59 43.05 6.66
C TYR A 15 -82.42 43.06 7.64
N PHE A 16 -82.52 43.80 8.76
CA PHE A 16 -81.49 43.84 9.80
C PHE A 16 -81.37 42.51 10.57
N ILE A 17 -82.50 41.82 10.84
CA ILE A 17 -82.49 40.46 11.41
C ILE A 17 -81.97 39.42 10.42
N LYS A 18 -82.26 39.54 9.11
CA LYS A 18 -81.68 38.64 8.10
C LYS A 18 -80.18 38.89 7.88
N ILE A 19 -79.69 40.11 8.04
CA ILE A 19 -78.24 40.41 7.98
C ILE A 19 -77.53 39.94 9.25
N ILE A 20 -78.13 40.05 10.44
CA ILE A 20 -77.56 39.50 11.69
C ILE A 20 -77.64 37.96 11.74
N LEU A 21 -78.63 37.33 11.10
CA LEU A 21 -78.71 35.88 10.95
C LEU A 21 -77.82 35.34 9.80
N PHE A 22 -77.36 36.22 8.90
CA PHE A 22 -76.37 35.89 7.86
C PHE A 22 -74.92 36.25 8.28
N LEU A 23 -74.74 37.08 9.32
CA LEU A 23 -73.45 37.38 9.97
C LEU A 23 -73.14 36.49 11.19
N SER A 24 -74.00 35.54 11.56
CA SER A 24 -73.79 34.63 12.71
C SER A 24 -73.36 33.21 12.32
N ILE A 25 -72.93 33.00 11.07
CA ILE A 25 -72.09 31.87 10.67
C ILE A 25 -70.84 32.44 9.99
N THR A 26 -70.13 33.32 10.69
CA THR A 26 -68.68 33.31 10.56
C THR A 26 -68.23 32.25 11.53
N SER A 27 -68.06 31.02 11.07
CA SER A 27 -67.17 30.08 11.73
C SER A 27 -65.84 30.83 11.83
N ILE A 28 -65.51 31.31 13.02
CA ILE A 28 -64.18 31.84 13.26
C ILE A 28 -63.28 30.65 13.02
N SER A 29 -62.44 30.74 11.98
CA SER A 29 -61.45 29.72 11.65
C SER A 29 -60.40 29.70 12.76
N PHE A 30 -60.73 28.99 13.84
CA PHE A 30 -59.82 28.61 14.94
C PHE A 30 -59.45 27.13 14.79
N ALA A 31 -59.29 26.63 13.56
CA ALA A 31 -58.96 25.23 13.32
C ALA A 31 -57.46 24.91 13.51
N ASN A 32 -56.60 25.91 13.76
CA ASN A 32 -55.15 25.71 13.75
C ASN A 32 -54.50 25.50 15.14
N GLU A 33 -55.21 25.73 16.26
CA GLU A 33 -54.60 25.61 17.61
C GLU A 33 -54.50 24.16 18.13
N ASN A 34 -55.19 23.20 17.50
CA ASN A 34 -55.23 21.79 17.94
C ASN A 34 -54.66 20.80 16.92
N LYS A 35 -54.06 21.26 15.82
CA LYS A 35 -53.33 20.38 14.90
C LYS A 35 -52.09 19.86 15.64
N ILE A 36 -51.86 18.56 15.56
CA ILE A 36 -50.74 17.88 16.24
C ILE A 36 -49.88 17.05 15.28
N GLY A 37 -50.30 16.94 14.02
CA GLY A 37 -49.61 16.19 12.98
C GLY A 37 -50.39 16.17 11.67
N SER A 38 -49.93 15.33 10.74
CA SER A 38 -50.56 15.11 9.44
C SER A 38 -50.37 13.66 8.97
N VAL A 39 -51.24 13.22 8.07
CA VAL A 39 -51.09 11.92 7.41
C VAL A 39 -50.06 12.03 6.30
N THR A 40 -49.07 11.13 6.26
CA THR A 40 -47.98 11.17 5.25
C THR A 40 -48.05 10.04 4.24
N GLU A 41 -48.63 8.90 4.60
CA GLU A 41 -48.85 7.77 3.70
C GLU A 41 -50.20 7.11 3.99
N ILE A 42 -50.91 6.68 2.95
CA ILE A 42 -52.17 5.92 3.06
C ILE A 42 -52.17 4.79 2.03
N ASN A 43 -52.61 3.61 2.46
CA ASN A 43 -53.15 2.57 1.61
C ASN A 43 -54.55 2.19 2.12
N GLY A 44 -55.55 2.18 1.25
CA GLY A 44 -56.95 1.90 1.65
C GLY A 44 -57.67 3.09 2.28
N THR A 45 -58.55 2.81 3.26
CA THR A 45 -59.45 3.80 3.87
C THR A 45 -59.13 4.00 5.34
N ILE A 46 -58.90 5.26 5.71
CA ILE A 46 -58.55 5.72 7.06
C ILE A 46 -59.58 6.78 7.46
N VAL A 47 -60.07 6.72 8.69
CA VAL A 47 -61.11 7.61 9.22
C VAL A 47 -60.62 8.26 10.50
N ALA A 48 -60.85 9.55 10.67
CA ALA A 48 -60.74 10.24 11.96
C ALA A 48 -62.14 10.42 12.56
N ILE A 49 -62.27 10.18 13.86
CA ILE A 49 -63.52 10.25 14.62
C ILE A 49 -63.33 11.25 15.75
N THR A 50 -64.17 12.30 15.80
CA THR A 50 -64.09 13.32 16.86
C THR A 50 -64.80 12.87 18.14
N ASP A 51 -64.62 13.62 19.24
CA ASP A 51 -65.34 13.40 20.51
C ASP A 51 -66.87 13.49 20.36
N GLU A 52 -67.35 14.25 19.37
CA GLU A 52 -68.76 14.35 18.99
C GLU A 52 -69.26 13.17 18.13
N LEU A 53 -68.41 12.19 17.87
CA LEU A 53 -68.65 11.03 17.00
C LEU A 53 -68.87 11.42 15.52
N GLU A 54 -68.29 12.53 15.09
CA GLU A 54 -68.25 12.90 13.68
C GLU A 54 -67.10 12.17 12.99
N GLU A 55 -67.41 11.46 11.91
CA GLU A 55 -66.44 10.72 11.11
C GLU A 55 -66.01 11.53 9.89
N ARG A 56 -64.71 11.58 9.60
CA ARG A 56 -64.15 12.15 8.37
C ARG A 56 -63.13 11.21 7.74
N ASP A 57 -63.24 10.99 6.44
CA ASP A 57 -62.21 10.30 5.68
C ASP A 57 -60.90 11.10 5.75
N LEU A 58 -59.79 10.41 5.98
CA LEU A 58 -58.46 10.97 5.89
C LEU A 58 -57.83 10.68 4.53
N LEU A 59 -57.25 11.70 3.94
CA LEU A 59 -56.39 11.65 2.77
C LEU A 59 -54.95 12.02 3.13
N ILE A 60 -53.99 11.66 2.26
CA ILE A 60 -52.58 12.05 2.44
C ILE A 60 -52.50 13.57 2.58
N HIS A 61 -51.71 14.06 3.53
CA HIS A 61 -51.57 15.46 3.96
C HIS A 61 -52.73 16.07 4.75
N ASP A 62 -53.79 15.30 5.08
CA ASP A 62 -54.81 15.82 5.99
C ASP A 62 -54.24 16.00 7.41
N PRO A 63 -54.63 17.06 8.12
CA PRO A 63 -54.20 17.29 9.49
C PRO A 63 -54.81 16.25 10.43
N ILE A 64 -54.09 15.95 11.50
CA ILE A 64 -54.56 15.21 12.66
C ILE A 64 -54.73 16.18 13.83
N PHE A 65 -55.89 16.13 14.47
CA PHE A 65 -56.21 16.99 15.60
C PHE A 65 -56.17 16.23 16.92
N LEU A 66 -55.86 16.96 17.99
CA LEU A 66 -55.87 16.42 19.35
C LEU A 66 -57.25 15.82 19.70
N ASN A 67 -57.25 14.70 20.41
CA ASN A 67 -58.41 13.91 20.82
C ASN A 67 -59.18 13.20 19.69
N GLU A 68 -58.75 13.25 18.43
CA GLU A 68 -59.34 12.40 17.39
C GLU A 68 -58.96 10.92 17.59
N GLU A 69 -59.91 10.01 17.42
CA GLU A 69 -59.63 8.59 17.21
C GLU A 69 -59.33 8.37 15.72
N ILE A 70 -58.14 7.89 15.41
CA ILE A 70 -57.74 7.55 14.04
C ILE A 70 -57.88 6.05 13.85
N PHE A 71 -58.65 5.65 12.85
CA PHE A 71 -58.97 4.25 12.58
C PHE A 71 -58.58 3.84 11.15
N ALA A 72 -57.71 2.84 11.04
CA ALA A 72 -57.38 2.15 9.80
C ALA A 72 -58.32 0.97 9.59
N THR A 73 -59.05 0.95 8.47
CA THR A 73 -60.04 -0.11 8.17
C THR A 73 -59.36 -1.42 7.71
N GLU A 74 -60.15 -2.46 7.42
CA GLU A 74 -59.65 -3.75 6.92
C GLU A 74 -58.85 -3.56 5.61
N GLY A 75 -57.72 -4.24 5.49
CA GLY A 75 -56.81 -4.12 4.34
C GLY A 75 -56.15 -2.74 4.15
N SER A 76 -56.26 -1.85 5.14
CA SER A 76 -55.73 -0.47 5.07
C SER A 76 -54.50 -0.27 5.94
N SER A 77 -53.65 0.71 5.61
CA SER A 77 -52.52 1.15 6.43
C SER A 77 -52.32 2.66 6.30
N ALA A 78 -51.74 3.26 7.34
CA ALA A 78 -51.43 4.70 7.34
C ALA A 78 -50.11 4.97 8.05
N THR A 79 -49.42 6.03 7.62
CA THR A 79 -48.35 6.65 8.40
C THR A 79 -48.77 8.04 8.81
N ILE A 80 -48.73 8.32 10.11
CA ILE A 80 -49.03 9.62 10.70
C ILE A 80 -47.74 10.21 11.20
N GLN A 81 -47.47 11.45 10.82
CA GLN A 81 -46.32 12.23 11.28
C GLN A 81 -46.81 13.30 12.26
N PHE A 82 -46.35 13.24 13.50
CA PHE A 82 -46.63 14.28 14.51
C PHE A 82 -45.60 15.41 14.42
N ASP A 83 -46.00 16.59 14.90
CA ASP A 83 -45.21 17.83 14.82
C ASP A 83 -43.90 17.79 15.64
N ASP A 84 -43.69 16.74 16.46
CA ASP A 84 -42.42 16.50 17.16
C ASP A 84 -41.47 15.57 16.40
N ASN A 85 -41.83 15.20 15.17
CA ASN A 85 -41.21 14.20 14.33
C ASN A 85 -41.46 12.72 14.74
N THR A 86 -42.38 12.45 15.67
CA THR A 86 -42.84 11.07 15.91
C THR A 86 -43.62 10.55 14.70
N ALA A 87 -43.24 9.39 14.18
CA ALA A 87 -43.98 8.70 13.12
C ALA A 87 -44.70 7.47 13.69
N ILE A 88 -46.00 7.34 13.41
CA ILE A 88 -46.80 6.16 13.78
C ILE A 88 -47.29 5.49 12.49
N ILE A 89 -46.85 4.25 12.28
CA ILE A 89 -47.31 3.38 11.20
C ILE A 89 -48.39 2.48 11.77
N MET A 90 -49.59 2.55 11.19
CA MET A 90 -50.76 1.78 11.55
C MET A 90 -51.05 0.75 10.47
N THR A 91 -51.29 -0.49 10.87
CA THR A 91 -51.77 -1.55 9.97
C THR A 91 -53.30 -1.63 9.98
N GLU A 92 -53.85 -2.64 9.31
CA GLU A 92 -55.29 -2.82 9.23
C GLU A 92 -55.93 -3.04 10.60
N LEU A 93 -57.20 -2.63 10.72
CA LEU A 93 -58.02 -2.76 11.93
C LEU A 93 -57.43 -2.08 13.18
N THR A 94 -56.51 -1.15 13.00
CA THR A 94 -55.83 -0.42 14.07
C THR A 94 -56.54 0.88 14.42
N SER A 95 -56.71 1.16 15.71
CA SER A 95 -57.26 2.43 16.21
C SER A 95 -56.37 3.03 17.29
N ILE A 96 -56.05 4.32 17.15
CA ILE A 96 -55.21 5.10 18.07
C ILE A 96 -55.83 6.46 18.34
N ASN A 97 -55.67 6.95 19.57
CA ASN A 97 -56.05 8.30 19.97
C ASN A 97 -54.87 9.03 20.62
N VAL A 98 -54.74 10.33 20.41
CA VAL A 98 -53.74 11.17 21.12
C VAL A 98 -54.46 12.17 22.00
N SER A 99 -54.24 12.04 23.31
CA SER A 99 -54.98 12.77 24.36
C SER A 99 -54.21 13.95 24.96
N GLU A 100 -52.89 13.98 24.80
CA GLU A 100 -52.03 15.09 25.21
C GLU A 100 -50.88 15.21 24.21
N PHE A 101 -50.67 16.39 23.63
CA PHE A 101 -49.54 16.69 22.77
C PHE A 101 -49.05 18.11 23.05
N GLU A 102 -47.79 18.24 23.43
CA GLU A 102 -47.14 19.49 23.80
C GLU A 102 -45.68 19.42 23.33
N ASN A 103 -45.39 20.02 22.18
CA ASN A 103 -44.04 20.09 21.63
C ASN A 103 -43.38 21.44 21.98
N SER A 104 -43.18 21.71 23.26
CA SER A 104 -42.50 22.93 23.73
C SER A 104 -41.09 22.69 24.27
N LYS A 105 -40.40 23.79 24.56
CA LYS A 105 -39.05 23.78 25.15
C LYS A 105 -39.02 23.32 26.62
N LYS A 106 -40.16 23.28 27.32
CA LYS A 106 -40.22 22.94 28.75
C LYS A 106 -41.36 21.97 29.00
N ASN A 107 -41.03 20.80 29.53
CA ASN A 107 -41.99 19.71 29.78
C ASN A 107 -42.73 19.25 28.51
N PRO A 108 -42.02 18.89 27.43
CA PRO A 108 -42.66 18.35 26.25
C PRO A 108 -43.32 16.99 26.54
N LYS A 109 -44.51 16.76 25.97
CA LYS A 109 -45.33 15.57 26.29
C LYS A 109 -46.11 15.05 25.09
N LEU A 110 -46.20 13.73 24.99
CA LEU A 110 -47.08 13.03 24.06
C LEU A 110 -47.72 11.85 24.78
N LYS A 111 -49.05 11.82 24.87
CA LYS A 111 -49.83 10.69 25.41
C LYS A 111 -50.79 10.15 24.38
N ALA A 112 -50.49 8.94 23.92
CA ALA A 112 -51.35 8.20 23.00
C ALA A 112 -52.00 7.00 23.70
N GLU A 113 -53.13 6.54 23.18
CA GLU A 113 -53.80 5.30 23.58
C GLU A 113 -54.05 4.44 22.35
N LEU A 114 -53.48 3.22 22.33
CA LEU A 114 -53.77 2.19 21.33
C LEU A 114 -55.02 1.43 21.77
N LEU A 115 -56.11 1.59 21.02
CA LEU A 115 -57.42 0.99 21.34
C LEU A 115 -57.55 -0.43 20.79
N LYS A 116 -56.98 -0.70 19.61
CA LYS A 116 -56.95 -2.02 18.97
C LYS A 116 -55.90 -2.07 17.86
N GLY A 117 -55.47 -3.27 17.50
CA GLY A 117 -54.62 -3.54 16.34
C GLY A 117 -53.14 -3.32 16.62
N LYS A 118 -52.38 -3.14 15.54
CA LYS A 118 -50.92 -3.09 15.56
C LYS A 118 -50.40 -1.74 15.06
N ILE A 119 -49.42 -1.21 15.79
CA ILE A 119 -48.70 0.01 15.46
C ILE A 119 -47.19 -0.18 15.57
N ILE A 120 -46.48 0.58 14.77
CA ILE A 120 -45.04 0.79 14.90
C ILE A 120 -44.85 2.29 15.13
N ILE A 121 -44.05 2.65 16.12
CA ILE A 121 -43.76 4.04 16.46
C ILE A 121 -42.26 4.26 16.32
N GLU A 122 -41.85 5.19 15.46
CA GLU A 122 -40.52 5.78 15.52
C GLU A 122 -40.61 7.11 16.25
N SER A 123 -39.97 7.19 17.41
CA SER A 123 -40.14 8.32 18.31
C SER A 123 -39.39 9.58 17.86
N GLY A 124 -40.06 10.71 17.99
CA GLY A 124 -39.54 12.03 17.66
C GLY A 124 -38.78 12.70 18.80
N SER A 125 -38.64 14.02 18.67
CA SER A 125 -37.88 14.86 19.59
C SER A 125 -38.39 14.83 21.04
N ILE A 126 -39.68 14.56 21.30
CA ILE A 126 -40.20 14.50 22.67
C ILE A 126 -39.58 13.32 23.43
N ALA A 127 -39.57 12.12 22.86
CA ALA A 127 -39.03 10.93 23.53
C ALA A 127 -37.50 10.96 23.67
N LYS A 128 -36.81 11.71 22.81
CA LYS A 128 -35.36 11.87 22.80
C LYS A 128 -34.85 12.94 23.78
N LYS A 129 -35.73 13.80 24.32
CA LYS A 129 -35.39 14.82 25.33
C LYS A 129 -35.35 14.25 26.74
N ASN A 130 -34.39 14.70 27.56
CA ASN A 130 -34.25 14.27 28.96
C ASN A 130 -35.47 14.60 29.84
N ASP A 131 -36.13 15.73 29.61
CA ASP A 131 -37.34 16.16 30.33
C ASP A 131 -38.64 15.82 29.58
N GLY A 132 -38.52 15.13 28.44
CA GLY A 132 -39.65 14.74 27.62
C GLY A 132 -40.39 13.52 28.17
N VAL A 133 -41.71 13.50 28.01
CA VAL A 133 -42.56 12.39 28.44
C VAL A 133 -43.42 11.92 27.28
N MET A 134 -43.02 10.82 26.67
CA MET A 134 -43.84 10.11 25.70
C MET A 134 -44.41 8.85 26.36
N THR A 135 -45.73 8.67 26.30
CA THR A 135 -46.42 7.53 26.90
C THR A 135 -47.48 6.97 25.96
N VAL A 136 -47.48 5.65 25.77
CA VAL A 136 -48.50 4.93 25.00
C VAL A 136 -49.25 4.01 25.95
N LYS A 137 -50.55 4.26 26.13
CA LYS A 137 -51.43 3.39 26.91
C LYS A 137 -51.91 2.24 26.03
N VAL A 138 -51.81 1.02 26.54
CA VAL A 138 -52.25 -0.20 25.87
C VAL A 138 -53.02 -1.03 26.90
N THR A 139 -54.34 -1.11 26.75
CA THR A 139 -55.24 -1.73 27.75
C THR A 139 -55.08 -1.10 29.15
N THR A 140 -54.72 -1.89 30.17
CA THR A 140 -54.41 -1.47 31.54
C THR A 140 -52.92 -1.14 31.75
N SER A 141 -52.10 -1.25 30.71
CA SER A 141 -50.65 -1.02 30.76
C SER A 141 -50.28 0.33 30.16
N SER A 142 -49.16 0.88 30.62
CA SER A 142 -48.60 2.15 30.16
C SER A 142 -47.16 1.95 29.74
N LEU A 143 -46.82 2.35 28.51
CA LEU A 143 -45.50 2.25 27.93
C LEU A 143 -44.85 3.63 27.94
N GLY A 144 -43.86 3.87 28.81
CA GLY A 144 -43.04 5.08 28.80
C GLY A 144 -41.89 4.93 27.80
N LEU A 145 -41.84 5.79 26.78
CA LEU A 145 -40.85 5.67 25.71
C LEU A 145 -39.66 6.61 25.97
N ARG A 146 -38.46 6.07 25.84
CA ARG A 146 -37.18 6.78 25.98
C ARG A 146 -36.34 6.56 24.72
N GLY A 147 -36.60 7.38 23.72
CA GLY A 147 -36.03 7.29 22.36
C GLY A 147 -36.44 6.02 21.60
N THR A 148 -35.90 5.90 20.38
CA THR A 148 -35.90 4.75 19.45
C THR A 148 -37.21 4.38 18.74
N ARG A 149 -37.27 3.17 18.16
CA ARG A 149 -38.41 2.57 17.47
C ARG A 149 -39.03 1.44 18.29
N ILE A 150 -40.36 1.37 18.32
CA ILE A 150 -41.10 0.34 19.04
C ILE A 150 -42.20 -0.26 18.19
N GLU A 151 -42.57 -1.50 18.49
CA GLU A 151 -43.69 -2.21 17.90
C GLU A 151 -44.65 -2.65 19.01
N VAL A 152 -45.94 -2.40 18.79
CA VAL A 152 -47.01 -2.78 19.71
C VAL A 152 -48.12 -3.47 18.93
N ASP A 153 -48.40 -4.72 19.26
CA ASP A 153 -49.51 -5.50 18.71
C ASP A 153 -50.54 -5.81 19.81
N LEU A 154 -51.68 -5.12 19.79
CA LEU A 154 -52.80 -5.35 20.69
C LEU A 154 -53.83 -6.29 20.04
N LYS A 155 -53.81 -7.54 20.52
CA LYS A 155 -54.64 -8.63 19.99
C LYS A 155 -56.09 -8.52 20.46
N PRO A 156 -57.06 -9.04 19.69
CA PRO A 156 -58.49 -9.04 20.07
C PRO A 156 -58.81 -9.76 21.38
N ASP A 157 -57.95 -10.69 21.83
CA ASP A 157 -58.11 -11.39 23.12
C ASP A 157 -57.67 -10.55 24.34
N GLY A 158 -57.16 -9.35 24.10
CA GLY A 158 -56.68 -8.40 25.10
C GLY A 158 -55.24 -8.64 25.55
N LYS A 159 -54.50 -9.54 24.89
CA LYS A 159 -53.04 -9.64 25.05
C LYS A 159 -52.35 -8.61 24.19
N SER A 160 -51.20 -8.11 24.63
CA SER A 160 -50.36 -7.23 23.82
C SER A 160 -48.91 -7.70 23.76
N ASN A 161 -48.31 -7.65 22.58
CA ASN A 161 -46.89 -7.85 22.39
C ASN A 161 -46.22 -6.49 22.23
N VAL A 162 -45.14 -6.24 22.98
CA VAL A 162 -44.36 -5.00 22.92
C VAL A 162 -42.91 -5.34 22.67
N SER A 163 -42.30 -4.71 21.67
CA SER A 163 -40.88 -4.90 21.35
C SER A 163 -40.17 -3.62 20.95
N LEU A 164 -38.86 -3.64 21.14
CA LEU A 164 -37.93 -2.55 20.86
C LEU A 164 -37.17 -2.84 19.57
N ALA A 165 -36.96 -1.86 18.70
CA ALA A 165 -36.14 -1.98 17.49
C ALA A 165 -35.18 -0.79 17.41
N ALA A 166 -34.10 -0.90 16.62
CA ALA A 166 -33.27 0.26 16.31
C ALA A 166 -34.08 1.27 15.47
N ASP A 167 -33.87 2.57 15.71
CA ASP A 167 -34.45 3.62 14.87
C ASP A 167 -33.73 3.76 13.54
N SER A 168 -34.22 4.65 12.67
CA SER A 168 -33.64 4.94 11.35
C SER A 168 -32.17 5.41 11.40
N PHE A 169 -31.65 5.74 12.58
CA PHE A 169 -30.28 6.19 12.81
C PHE A 169 -29.42 5.13 13.51
N GLY A 170 -29.95 3.91 13.70
CA GLY A 170 -29.28 2.80 14.38
C GLY A 170 -29.26 2.89 15.91
N ASN A 171 -29.95 3.88 16.51
CA ASN A 171 -29.95 4.06 17.96
C ASN A 171 -30.99 3.17 18.63
N VAL A 172 -30.62 2.57 19.77
CA VAL A 172 -31.51 1.74 20.59
C VAL A 172 -31.77 2.45 21.93
N GLY A 173 -33.06 2.62 22.24
CA GLY A 173 -33.55 3.30 23.44
C GLY A 173 -34.06 2.31 24.48
N SER A 174 -35.10 2.69 25.22
CA SER A 174 -35.75 1.77 26.18
C SER A 174 -37.24 2.03 26.34
N ILE A 175 -37.96 1.02 26.81
CA ILE A 175 -39.40 1.07 27.09
C ILE A 175 -39.62 0.74 28.56
N ASP A 176 -40.19 1.67 29.32
CA ASP A 176 -40.68 1.44 30.67
C ASP A 176 -42.14 0.95 30.61
N VAL A 177 -42.35 -0.34 30.80
CA VAL A 177 -43.67 -0.99 30.76
C VAL A 177 -44.23 -1.06 32.18
N THR A 178 -45.28 -0.29 32.46
CA THR A 178 -46.00 -0.35 33.73
C THR A 178 -47.31 -1.12 33.56
N SER A 179 -47.43 -2.29 34.17
CA SER A 179 -48.61 -3.16 34.14
C SER A 179 -48.97 -3.65 35.54
N GLY A 180 -50.23 -3.55 35.95
CA GLY A 180 -50.67 -4.01 37.27
C GLY A 180 -49.99 -3.33 38.47
N GLY A 181 -49.41 -2.13 38.28
CA GLY A 181 -48.62 -1.42 39.30
C GLY A 181 -47.16 -1.86 39.42
N GLN A 182 -46.71 -2.80 38.58
CA GLN A 182 -45.30 -3.19 38.45
C GLN A 182 -44.70 -2.57 37.20
N THR A 183 -43.41 -2.22 37.25
CA THR A 183 -42.68 -1.67 36.10
C THR A 183 -41.59 -2.65 35.68
N SER A 184 -41.59 -3.03 34.40
CA SER A 184 -40.53 -3.77 33.71
C SER A 184 -39.91 -2.88 32.64
N ASN A 185 -38.64 -3.09 32.30
CA ASN A 185 -37.95 -2.32 31.28
C ASN A 185 -37.50 -3.24 30.13
N ILE A 186 -37.71 -2.82 28.88
CA ILE A 186 -37.22 -3.48 27.67
C ILE A 186 -36.05 -2.64 27.13
N THR A 187 -34.86 -3.23 27.10
CA THR A 187 -33.64 -2.63 26.53
C THR A 187 -33.04 -3.43 25.38
N SER A 188 -33.50 -4.65 25.13
CA SER A 188 -32.98 -5.52 24.08
C SER A 188 -33.84 -5.49 22.82
N THR A 189 -33.21 -5.37 21.65
CA THR A 189 -33.90 -5.46 20.36
C THR A 189 -34.32 -6.87 19.98
N GLU A 190 -33.87 -7.89 20.69
CA GLU A 190 -34.23 -9.30 20.43
C GLU A 190 -35.42 -9.76 21.29
N GLU A 191 -35.87 -8.91 22.22
CA GLU A 191 -36.90 -9.23 23.20
C GLU A 191 -38.28 -8.76 22.76
N VAL A 192 -39.29 -9.60 23.00
CA VAL A 192 -40.70 -9.25 22.97
C VAL A 192 -41.30 -9.53 24.34
N LEU A 193 -41.93 -8.50 24.91
CA LEU A 193 -42.68 -8.61 26.15
C LEU A 193 -44.16 -8.84 25.84
N GLU A 194 -44.67 -10.02 26.19
CA GLU A 194 -46.09 -10.35 26.12
C GLU A 194 -46.78 -9.93 27.42
N ILE A 195 -47.83 -9.13 27.32
CA ILE A 195 -48.65 -8.68 28.44
C ILE A 195 -50.02 -9.37 28.31
N SER A 196 -50.40 -10.13 29.34
CA SER A 196 -51.69 -10.79 29.40
C SER A 196 -52.80 -9.85 29.90
N LYS A 197 -54.06 -10.23 29.65
CA LYS A 197 -55.26 -9.52 30.15
C LYS A 197 -55.30 -9.33 31.68
N ASN A 198 -54.58 -10.16 32.44
CA ASN A 198 -54.52 -10.07 33.91
C ASN A 198 -53.30 -9.27 34.41
N ASN A 199 -52.59 -8.56 33.52
CA ASN A 199 -51.35 -7.81 33.81
C ASN A 199 -50.12 -8.67 34.12
N GLU A 200 -50.14 -9.97 33.83
CA GLU A 200 -48.92 -10.79 33.89
C GLU A 200 -48.07 -10.56 32.64
N THR A 201 -46.75 -10.43 32.81
CA THR A 201 -45.79 -10.21 31.72
C THR A 201 -44.87 -11.43 31.52
N VAL A 202 -44.61 -11.79 30.27
CA VAL A 202 -43.69 -12.87 29.88
C VAL A 202 -42.79 -12.40 28.76
N SER A 203 -41.48 -12.60 28.91
CA SER A 203 -40.49 -12.27 27.89
C SER A 203 -40.22 -13.47 26.98
N ARG A 204 -40.08 -13.22 25.68
CA ARG A 204 -39.64 -14.20 24.67
C ARG A 204 -38.73 -13.53 23.63
N ASN A 205 -38.05 -14.34 22.82
CA ASN A 205 -37.31 -13.84 21.67
C ASN A 205 -38.27 -13.40 20.54
N LYS A 206 -37.83 -12.42 19.74
CA LYS A 206 -38.45 -12.07 18.47
C LYS A 206 -38.45 -13.24 17.49
N SER A 207 -39.55 -13.35 16.76
CA SER A 207 -39.70 -14.26 15.61
C SER A 207 -39.06 -13.66 14.35
N GLU A 208 -38.84 -14.49 13.34
CA GLU A 208 -38.28 -14.04 12.05
C GLU A 208 -39.23 -13.06 11.34
N ASP A 209 -40.54 -13.30 11.41
CA ASP A 209 -41.54 -12.41 10.82
C ASP A 209 -41.52 -11.02 11.48
N GLU A 210 -41.31 -10.94 12.80
CA GLU A 210 -41.16 -9.67 13.53
C GLU A 210 -39.88 -8.92 13.10
N LYS A 211 -38.81 -9.64 12.74
CA LYS A 211 -37.55 -9.03 12.23
C LYS A 211 -37.68 -8.52 10.80
N GLU A 212 -38.40 -9.22 9.94
CA GLU A 212 -38.63 -8.78 8.56
C GLU A 212 -39.49 -7.50 8.49
N ILE A 213 -40.43 -7.32 9.43
CA ILE A 213 -41.23 -6.10 9.52
C ILE A 213 -40.35 -4.86 9.73
N GLU A 214 -39.28 -4.96 10.52
CA GLU A 214 -38.36 -3.84 10.77
C GLU A 214 -37.73 -3.27 9.49
N LYS A 215 -37.46 -4.13 8.50
CA LYS A 215 -36.90 -3.71 7.21
C LYS A 215 -37.90 -2.87 6.41
N SER A 216 -39.16 -3.30 6.37
CA SER A 216 -40.24 -2.59 5.65
C SER A 216 -40.58 -1.22 6.26
N VAL A 217 -40.30 -1.03 7.55
CA VAL A 217 -40.52 0.25 8.24
C VAL A 217 -39.63 1.34 7.65
N SER A 218 -38.35 1.04 7.44
CA SER A 218 -37.40 2.03 6.91
C SER A 218 -37.83 2.53 5.53
N GLU A 219 -38.27 1.64 4.64
CA GLU A 219 -38.82 2.03 3.33
C GLU A 219 -40.04 2.95 3.44
N THR A 220 -40.96 2.63 4.35
CA THR A 220 -42.15 3.45 4.62
C THR A 220 -41.77 4.84 5.13
N LEU A 221 -40.80 4.90 6.06
CA LEU A 221 -40.31 6.16 6.61
C LEU A 221 -39.56 6.98 5.57
N ILE A 222 -38.77 6.37 4.69
CA ILE A 222 -38.12 7.08 3.57
C ILE A 222 -39.18 7.72 2.67
N LYS A 223 -40.18 6.93 2.24
CA LYS A 223 -41.26 7.40 1.37
C LYS A 223 -42.06 8.54 2.02
N SER A 224 -42.34 8.44 3.32
CA SER A 224 -43.03 9.50 4.06
C SER A 224 -42.20 10.79 4.19
N SER A 225 -40.87 10.70 4.11
CA SER A 225 -39.93 11.81 4.35
C SER A 225 -39.49 12.53 3.09
N LYS A 226 -39.39 11.82 1.95
CA LYS A 226 -38.95 12.40 0.68
C LYS A 226 -39.78 13.62 0.27
N ILE A 227 -39.18 14.54 -0.48
CA ILE A 227 -39.87 15.68 -1.08
C ILE A 227 -39.89 15.50 -2.59
N ASP A 228 -41.07 15.25 -3.14
CA ASP A 228 -41.33 15.27 -4.58
C ASP A 228 -42.48 16.25 -4.82
N GLU A 229 -42.14 17.47 -5.23
CA GLU A 229 -43.13 18.53 -5.45
C GLU A 229 -44.15 18.17 -6.54
N GLN A 230 -43.78 17.34 -7.52
CA GLN A 230 -44.72 16.89 -8.55
C GLN A 230 -45.71 15.88 -7.99
N GLU A 231 -45.24 14.91 -7.21
CA GLU A 231 -46.11 13.94 -6.52
C GLU A 231 -47.08 14.67 -5.58
N ILE A 232 -46.58 15.60 -4.76
CA ILE A 232 -47.42 16.42 -3.87
C ILE A 232 -48.46 17.19 -4.68
N THR A 233 -48.06 17.84 -5.77
CA THR A 233 -48.98 18.58 -6.64
C THR A 233 -50.08 17.68 -7.21
N GLN A 234 -49.74 16.47 -7.66
CA GLN A 234 -50.72 15.51 -8.18
C GLN A 234 -51.70 15.05 -7.09
N GLN A 235 -51.20 14.78 -5.88
CA GLN A 235 -52.04 14.41 -4.75
C GLN A 235 -53.02 15.52 -4.37
N LEU A 236 -52.56 16.78 -4.34
CA LEU A 236 -53.40 17.95 -4.08
C LEU A 236 -54.40 18.24 -5.21
N GLN A 237 -54.01 18.03 -6.46
CA GLN A 237 -54.92 18.16 -7.59
C GLN A 237 -56.04 17.13 -7.52
N LYS A 238 -55.73 15.90 -7.14
CA LYS A 238 -56.76 14.88 -6.88
C LYS A 238 -57.71 15.31 -5.75
N LYS A 239 -57.20 15.90 -4.66
CA LYS A 239 -58.05 16.47 -3.60
C LYS A 239 -58.97 17.57 -4.11
N LEU A 240 -58.48 18.43 -5.02
CA LEU A 240 -59.30 19.46 -5.63
C LEU A 240 -60.42 18.85 -6.49
N GLU A 241 -60.10 17.85 -7.31
CA GLU A 241 -61.07 17.12 -8.15
C GLU A 241 -62.14 16.39 -7.33
N ASP A 242 -61.75 15.82 -6.19
CA ASP A 242 -62.64 15.14 -5.25
C ASP A 242 -63.46 16.13 -4.38
N GLY A 243 -63.22 17.44 -4.51
CA GLY A 243 -63.88 18.48 -3.70
C GLY A 243 -63.48 18.46 -2.23
N LYS A 244 -62.30 17.91 -1.91
CA LYS A 244 -61.76 17.71 -0.56
C LYS A 244 -60.59 18.66 -0.22
N LEU A 245 -60.16 19.52 -1.16
CA LEU A 245 -59.15 20.55 -0.89
C LEU A 245 -59.75 21.71 -0.06
N GLN A 246 -58.96 22.29 0.85
CA GLN A 246 -59.36 23.45 1.64
C GLN A 246 -59.02 24.77 0.93
N ASP A 247 -59.81 25.81 1.19
CA ASP A 247 -59.50 27.21 0.81
C ASP A 247 -58.32 27.69 1.67
N ALA A 248 -57.10 27.49 1.16
CA ALA A 248 -55.85 27.74 1.86
C ALA A 248 -55.48 29.23 1.83
N ASN A 249 -55.93 29.93 0.78
CA ASN A 249 -55.66 31.35 0.58
C ASN A 249 -56.69 32.28 1.28
N ASN A 250 -57.81 31.71 1.74
CA ASN A 250 -58.95 32.38 2.39
C ASN A 250 -59.63 33.45 1.51
N ASP A 251 -59.66 33.27 0.19
CA ASP A 251 -60.33 34.16 -0.76
C ASP A 251 -61.82 33.78 -1.00
N GLY A 252 -62.24 32.65 -0.44
CA GLY A 252 -63.59 32.11 -0.54
C GLY A 252 -63.83 31.19 -1.73
N VAL A 253 -62.78 30.87 -2.52
CA VAL A 253 -62.85 30.01 -3.71
C VAL A 253 -61.77 28.93 -3.63
N VAL A 254 -62.19 27.66 -3.60
CA VAL A 254 -61.26 26.53 -3.66
C VAL A 254 -60.84 26.29 -5.11
N ASP A 255 -59.60 26.61 -5.46
CA ASP A 255 -59.05 26.42 -6.81
C ASP A 255 -57.56 26.05 -6.86
N VAL A 256 -56.93 26.17 -8.03
CA VAL A 256 -55.52 25.80 -8.26
C VAL A 256 -54.55 26.67 -7.45
N SER A 257 -54.95 27.89 -7.06
CA SER A 257 -54.11 28.75 -6.21
C SER A 257 -53.93 28.18 -4.80
N ASP A 258 -54.91 27.44 -4.29
CA ASP A 258 -54.81 26.74 -2.99
C ASP A 258 -53.84 25.57 -3.04
N ILE A 259 -53.71 24.92 -4.19
CA ILE A 259 -52.72 23.84 -4.40
C ILE A 259 -51.32 24.38 -4.14
N GLU A 260 -50.98 25.55 -4.69
CA GLU A 260 -49.64 26.11 -4.54
C GLU A 260 -49.32 26.46 -3.07
N ILE A 261 -50.28 27.05 -2.35
CA ILE A 261 -50.10 27.40 -0.93
C ILE A 261 -49.98 26.13 -0.08
N THR A 262 -50.86 25.15 -0.30
CA THR A 262 -50.86 23.89 0.45
C THR A 262 -49.58 23.08 0.15
N LYS A 263 -49.13 23.04 -1.11
CA LYS A 263 -47.87 22.42 -1.51
C LYS A 263 -46.70 23.05 -0.75
N ASN A 264 -46.61 24.38 -0.71
CA ASN A 264 -45.54 25.07 0.01
C ASN A 264 -45.57 24.79 1.52
N GLN A 265 -46.75 24.68 2.13
CA GLN A 265 -46.89 24.26 3.54
C GLN A 265 -46.37 22.84 3.76
N ILE A 266 -46.80 21.87 2.94
CA ILE A 266 -46.37 20.46 3.02
C ILE A 266 -44.86 20.33 2.80
N THR A 267 -44.32 21.03 1.79
CA THR A 267 -42.88 21.04 1.52
C THR A 267 -42.11 21.58 2.71
N ASN A 268 -42.57 22.65 3.36
CA ASN A 268 -41.93 23.18 4.57
C ASN A 268 -41.99 22.21 5.75
N GLU A 269 -43.12 21.52 5.96
CA GLU A 269 -43.25 20.47 6.99
C GLU A 269 -42.26 19.32 6.74
N LYS A 270 -42.16 18.85 5.48
CA LYS A 270 -41.19 17.81 5.11
C LYS A 270 -39.75 18.29 5.24
N LYS A 271 -39.43 19.55 4.94
CA LYS A 271 -38.09 20.13 5.18
C LYS A 271 -37.71 20.09 6.66
N GLN A 272 -38.61 20.51 7.55
CA GLN A 272 -38.39 20.41 9.00
C GLN A 272 -38.17 18.97 9.47
N LYS A 273 -38.84 18.00 8.84
CA LYS A 273 -38.59 16.59 9.09
C LYS A 273 -37.20 16.16 8.63
N ILE A 274 -36.75 16.60 7.44
CA ILE A 274 -35.39 16.33 6.96
C ILE A 274 -34.35 16.99 7.87
N ASP A 275 -34.57 18.22 8.34
CA ASP A 275 -33.68 18.88 9.29
C ASP A 275 -33.52 18.03 10.57
N PHE A 276 -34.61 17.46 11.08
CA PHE A 276 -34.54 16.51 12.20
C PHE A 276 -33.75 15.24 11.86
N ILE A 277 -33.88 14.71 10.63
CA ILE A 277 -33.08 13.56 10.17
C ILE A 277 -31.60 13.93 10.14
N VAL A 278 -31.25 15.11 9.62
CA VAL A 278 -29.87 15.64 9.58
C VAL A 278 -29.31 15.79 11.00
N GLU A 279 -30.04 16.40 11.92
CA GLU A 279 -29.64 16.59 13.33
C GLU A 279 -29.38 15.27 14.09
N ASN A 280 -29.99 14.16 13.65
CA ASN A 280 -29.83 12.84 14.26
C ASN A 280 -28.85 11.93 13.48
N SER A 281 -28.34 12.40 12.35
CA SER A 281 -27.35 11.69 11.53
C SER A 281 -25.92 11.98 11.99
N LYS A 282 -25.03 11.06 11.68
CA LYS A 282 -23.59 11.03 11.97
C LYS A 282 -22.86 10.52 10.73
N ASP A 283 -21.55 10.65 10.74
CA ASP A 283 -20.66 10.21 9.66
C ASP A 283 -20.75 8.71 9.37
N ASP A 284 -21.10 7.89 10.36
CA ASP A 284 -21.20 6.44 10.27
C ASP A 284 -22.61 5.88 9.97
N ASN A 285 -23.64 6.74 9.86
CA ASN A 285 -25.03 6.31 9.68
C ASN A 285 -25.84 7.13 8.66
N THR A 286 -25.17 7.69 7.64
CA THR A 286 -25.79 8.53 6.61
C THR A 286 -26.75 7.80 5.65
N GLU A 287 -26.85 6.46 5.69
CA GLU A 287 -27.61 5.66 4.71
C GLU A 287 -29.08 6.08 4.61
N PHE A 288 -29.77 6.18 5.75
CA PHE A 288 -31.19 6.59 5.77
C PHE A 288 -31.40 8.01 5.26
N LEU A 289 -30.56 8.96 5.68
CA LEU A 289 -30.60 10.35 5.18
C LEU A 289 -30.37 10.37 3.67
N SER A 290 -29.37 9.65 3.17
CA SER A 290 -29.09 9.53 1.75
C SER A 290 -30.23 8.90 0.97
N ASP A 291 -30.97 7.93 1.52
CA ASP A 291 -32.13 7.35 0.86
C ASP A 291 -33.30 8.33 0.75
N VAL A 292 -33.53 9.13 1.80
CA VAL A 292 -34.53 10.21 1.78
C VAL A 292 -34.18 11.25 0.73
N ILE A 293 -32.91 11.67 0.67
CA ILE A 293 -32.41 12.61 -0.33
C ILE A 293 -32.54 11.99 -1.73
N ASN A 294 -32.13 10.74 -1.92
CA ASN A 294 -32.12 10.09 -3.23
C ASN A 294 -33.52 9.90 -3.82
N GLN A 295 -34.54 9.69 -2.98
CA GLN A 295 -35.92 9.59 -3.42
C GLN A 295 -36.62 10.96 -3.57
N SER A 296 -35.97 12.06 -3.17
CA SER A 296 -36.50 13.40 -3.35
C SER A 296 -36.23 13.91 -4.78
N ASP A 297 -36.98 14.94 -5.20
CA ASP A 297 -36.72 15.60 -6.48
C ASP A 297 -35.37 16.36 -6.47
N GLU A 298 -34.86 16.69 -7.66
CA GLU A 298 -33.53 17.30 -7.81
C GLU A 298 -33.40 18.65 -7.09
N LYS A 299 -34.48 19.44 -7.07
CA LYS A 299 -34.49 20.76 -6.42
C LYS A 299 -34.29 20.59 -4.91
N ASN A 300 -35.11 19.76 -4.29
CA ASN A 300 -35.05 19.53 -2.85
C ASN A 300 -33.80 18.74 -2.46
N THR A 301 -33.30 17.84 -3.31
CA THR A 301 -31.99 17.20 -3.13
C THR A 301 -30.88 18.24 -3.01
N GLY A 302 -30.83 19.21 -3.93
CA GLY A 302 -29.83 20.27 -3.90
C GLY A 302 -29.93 21.16 -2.67
N GLU A 303 -31.14 21.63 -2.34
CA GLU A 303 -31.38 22.48 -1.17
C GLU A 303 -30.99 21.77 0.15
N VAL A 304 -31.32 20.49 0.30
CA VAL A 304 -30.96 19.72 1.50
C VAL A 304 -29.45 19.54 1.61
N ILE A 305 -28.76 19.23 0.51
CA ILE A 305 -27.30 19.09 0.54
C ILE A 305 -26.62 20.43 0.82
N GLU A 306 -27.14 21.54 0.29
CA GLU A 306 -26.65 22.88 0.60
C GLU A 306 -26.77 23.20 2.10
N ASN A 307 -27.90 22.90 2.72
CA ASN A 307 -28.06 23.04 4.17
C ASN A 307 -27.09 22.13 4.96
N ILE A 308 -26.86 20.89 4.49
CA ILE A 308 -25.89 20.00 5.11
C ILE A 308 -24.49 20.60 5.05
N ILE A 309 -24.09 21.21 3.93
CA ILE A 309 -22.79 21.89 3.80
C ILE A 309 -22.67 23.06 4.79
N GLU A 310 -23.73 23.84 4.98
CA GLU A 310 -23.73 25.03 5.83
C GLU A 310 -23.73 24.69 7.34
N ASP A 311 -24.53 23.70 7.75
CA ASP A 311 -24.79 23.44 9.17
C ASP A 311 -24.16 22.14 9.70
N ASN A 312 -23.90 21.14 8.84
CA ASN A 312 -23.48 19.77 9.23
C ASN A 312 -22.48 19.17 8.23
N ASP A 313 -21.43 19.92 7.92
CA ASP A 313 -20.49 19.61 6.84
C ASP A 313 -19.84 18.21 6.96
N ASN A 314 -19.74 17.66 8.18
CA ASN A 314 -19.20 16.34 8.49
C ASN A 314 -20.00 15.20 7.84
N LEU A 315 -21.26 15.42 7.50
CA LEU A 315 -22.10 14.44 6.82
C LEU A 315 -21.88 14.41 5.31
N VAL A 316 -21.25 15.45 4.72
CA VAL A 316 -21.14 15.61 3.25
C VAL A 316 -20.48 14.39 2.59
N GLU A 317 -19.35 13.92 3.10
CA GLU A 317 -18.65 12.78 2.51
C GLU A 317 -19.49 11.50 2.54
N GLY A 318 -20.08 11.17 3.68
CA GLY A 318 -20.94 9.99 3.82
C GLY A 318 -22.22 10.08 3.00
N VAL A 319 -22.81 11.28 2.86
CA VAL A 319 -24.00 11.48 2.02
C VAL A 319 -23.64 11.35 0.54
N VAL A 320 -22.57 12.00 0.09
CA VAL A 320 -22.13 11.99 -1.32
C VAL A 320 -21.67 10.60 -1.74
N GLU A 321 -20.97 9.86 -0.87
CA GLU A 321 -20.60 8.47 -1.11
C GLU A 321 -21.84 7.60 -1.41
N ASN A 322 -22.82 7.62 -0.51
CA ASN A 322 -24.06 6.86 -0.66
C ASN A 322 -24.90 7.29 -1.88
N LEU A 323 -24.95 8.59 -2.19
CA LEU A 323 -25.66 9.10 -3.36
C LEU A 323 -24.98 8.71 -4.66
N SER A 324 -23.64 8.69 -4.66
CA SER A 324 -22.87 8.20 -5.81
C SER A 324 -23.11 6.72 -6.04
N ASP A 325 -23.20 5.89 -5.00
CA ASP A 325 -23.56 4.47 -5.10
C ASP A 325 -24.94 4.22 -5.71
N LYS A 326 -25.83 5.19 -5.58
CA LYS A 326 -27.23 5.12 -6.05
C LYS A 326 -27.44 5.84 -7.38
N ASP A 327 -26.37 6.27 -8.04
CA ASP A 327 -26.41 7.04 -9.30
C ASP A 327 -27.33 8.26 -9.22
N ASN A 328 -27.31 8.95 -8.07
CA ASN A 328 -28.23 10.06 -7.82
C ASN A 328 -28.12 11.12 -8.93
N LYS A 329 -29.26 11.40 -9.59
CA LYS A 329 -29.30 12.25 -10.77
C LYS A 329 -28.85 13.69 -10.51
N PHE A 330 -29.15 14.24 -9.33
CA PHE A 330 -28.71 15.59 -8.96
C PHE A 330 -27.19 15.69 -8.96
N LEU A 331 -26.54 14.74 -8.27
CA LEU A 331 -25.09 14.69 -8.13
C LEU A 331 -24.39 14.42 -9.48
N THR A 332 -24.94 13.55 -10.31
CA THR A 332 -24.22 13.01 -11.49
C THR A 332 -24.47 13.75 -12.80
N THR A 333 -25.72 14.17 -13.07
CA THR A 333 -26.15 14.61 -14.41
C THR A 333 -27.11 15.80 -14.43
N SER A 334 -27.54 16.30 -13.28
CA SER A 334 -28.52 17.40 -13.25
C SER A 334 -27.96 18.70 -13.82
N THR A 335 -28.80 19.34 -14.63
CA THR A 335 -28.59 20.66 -15.22
C THR A 335 -29.66 21.65 -14.76
N SER A 336 -30.34 21.37 -13.64
CA SER A 336 -31.35 22.31 -13.11
C SER A 336 -30.68 23.62 -12.67
N GLU A 337 -31.47 24.70 -12.68
CA GLU A 337 -30.99 26.01 -12.23
C GLU A 337 -30.43 25.91 -10.80
N GLY A 338 -29.22 26.44 -10.58
CA GLY A 338 -28.53 26.36 -9.28
C GLY A 338 -27.76 25.06 -9.01
N ALA A 339 -28.05 23.95 -9.70
CA ALA A 339 -27.41 22.65 -9.41
C ALA A 339 -25.89 22.68 -9.60
N GLY A 340 -25.38 23.40 -10.60
CA GLY A 340 -23.95 23.55 -10.85
C GLY A 340 -23.21 24.18 -9.66
N LEU A 341 -23.78 25.23 -9.07
CA LEU A 341 -23.17 25.94 -7.92
C LEU A 341 -23.18 25.08 -6.66
N ILE A 342 -24.26 24.32 -6.44
CA ILE A 342 -24.36 23.42 -5.28
C ILE A 342 -23.39 22.26 -5.45
N LYS A 343 -23.31 21.63 -6.64
CA LYS A 343 -22.31 20.59 -6.93
C LYS A 343 -20.89 21.08 -6.72
N GLU A 344 -20.60 22.29 -7.17
CA GLU A 344 -19.31 22.94 -6.94
C GLU A 344 -19.02 23.08 -5.44
N LYS A 345 -19.98 23.55 -4.62
CA LYS A 345 -19.83 23.61 -3.15
C LYS A 345 -19.62 22.24 -2.52
N ILE A 346 -20.30 21.19 -3.01
CA ILE A 346 -20.12 19.81 -2.55
C ILE A 346 -18.66 19.39 -2.73
N PHE A 347 -18.15 19.53 -3.96
CA PHE A 347 -16.79 19.10 -4.29
C PHE A 347 -15.74 19.96 -3.59
N GLU A 348 -15.95 21.26 -3.49
CA GLU A 348 -15.09 22.18 -2.73
C GLU A 348 -15.00 21.76 -1.25
N THR A 349 -16.12 21.34 -0.64
CA THR A 349 -16.14 20.86 0.74
C THR A 349 -15.34 19.57 0.91
N ILE A 350 -15.49 18.60 0.00
CA ILE A 350 -14.73 17.34 0.04
C ILE A 350 -13.24 17.60 -0.19
N VAL A 351 -12.89 18.43 -1.18
CA VAL A 351 -11.50 18.82 -1.47
C VAL A 351 -10.88 19.61 -0.32
N ALA A 352 -11.61 20.46 0.38
CA ALA A 352 -11.08 21.19 1.53
C ALA A 352 -10.81 20.29 2.75
N LYS A 353 -11.51 19.15 2.86
CA LYS A 353 -11.37 18.21 3.98
C LYS A 353 -10.20 17.24 3.82
N GLU A 354 -9.96 16.76 2.59
CA GLU A 354 -8.90 15.80 2.25
C GLU A 354 -8.77 14.63 3.23
N THR A 355 -9.90 14.03 3.60
CA THR A 355 -9.88 12.82 4.42
C THR A 355 -9.34 11.64 3.60
N ASP A 356 -9.03 10.54 4.27
CA ASP A 356 -8.63 9.29 3.60
C ASP A 356 -9.70 8.72 2.66
N LYS A 357 -10.96 9.21 2.75
CA LYS A 357 -12.07 8.83 1.86
C LYS A 357 -12.24 9.76 0.65
N SER A 358 -11.76 11.01 0.72
CA SER A 358 -12.07 12.03 -0.28
C SER A 358 -11.71 11.59 -1.71
N ALA A 359 -10.55 10.97 -1.90
CA ALA A 359 -10.11 10.50 -3.22
C ALA A 359 -11.05 9.42 -3.79
N ALA A 360 -11.44 8.45 -2.96
CA ALA A 360 -12.33 7.36 -3.36
C ALA A 360 -13.73 7.88 -3.70
N ILE A 361 -14.23 8.85 -2.93
CA ILE A 361 -15.54 9.48 -3.16
C ILE A 361 -15.53 10.26 -4.47
N LEU A 362 -14.55 11.15 -4.69
CA LEU A 362 -14.47 11.96 -5.91
C LEU A 362 -14.30 11.09 -7.15
N SER A 363 -13.48 10.04 -7.07
CA SER A 363 -13.33 9.03 -8.13
C SER A 363 -14.66 8.31 -8.44
N LYS A 364 -15.41 7.90 -7.41
CA LYS A 364 -16.73 7.27 -7.57
C LYS A 364 -17.73 8.23 -8.23
N VAL A 365 -17.75 9.50 -7.81
CA VAL A 365 -18.60 10.52 -8.43
C VAL A 365 -18.23 10.68 -9.91
N MET A 366 -16.95 10.80 -10.25
CA MET A 366 -16.50 10.92 -11.64
C MET A 366 -16.92 9.72 -12.50
N ALA A 367 -16.96 8.51 -11.93
CA ALA A 367 -17.36 7.30 -12.64
C ALA A 367 -18.81 7.36 -13.14
N ASN A 368 -19.70 7.84 -12.28
CA ASN A 368 -21.14 7.82 -12.51
C ASN A 368 -21.66 9.13 -13.14
N SER A 369 -20.79 10.13 -13.32
CA SER A 369 -21.16 11.48 -13.75
C SER A 369 -21.01 11.73 -15.25
N ASP A 370 -21.67 12.80 -15.71
CA ASP A 370 -21.45 13.38 -17.04
C ASP A 370 -20.15 14.19 -17.11
N GLU A 371 -19.75 14.57 -18.34
CA GLU A 371 -18.50 15.30 -18.58
C GLU A 371 -18.48 16.66 -17.86
N ALA A 372 -19.62 17.35 -17.77
CA ALA A 372 -19.71 18.66 -17.11
C ALA A 372 -19.44 18.56 -15.60
N THR A 373 -20.01 17.55 -14.96
CA THR A 373 -19.81 17.27 -13.53
C THR A 373 -18.39 16.76 -13.27
N VAL A 374 -17.84 15.88 -14.12
CA VAL A 374 -16.42 15.47 -14.05
C VAL A 374 -15.49 16.69 -14.13
N SER A 375 -15.78 17.62 -15.03
CA SER A 375 -15.00 18.85 -15.19
C SER A 375 -15.09 19.72 -13.94
N SER A 376 -16.26 19.80 -13.30
CA SER A 376 -16.43 20.49 -12.02
C SER A 376 -15.60 19.83 -10.91
N VAL A 377 -15.61 18.49 -10.79
CA VAL A 377 -14.78 17.76 -9.82
C VAL A 377 -13.30 18.07 -10.04
N ILE A 378 -12.81 17.93 -11.28
CA ILE A 378 -11.41 18.19 -11.63
C ILE A 378 -11.04 19.65 -11.34
N ASN A 379 -11.88 20.63 -11.69
CA ASN A 379 -11.60 22.04 -11.39
C ASN A 379 -11.52 22.30 -9.88
N ASN A 380 -12.37 21.68 -9.06
CA ASN A 380 -12.26 21.83 -7.61
C ASN A 380 -10.96 21.23 -7.06
N ILE A 381 -10.59 20.03 -7.53
CA ILE A 381 -9.34 19.37 -7.13
C ILE A 381 -8.12 20.20 -7.53
N THR A 382 -8.12 20.79 -8.73
CA THR A 382 -6.92 21.40 -9.35
C THR A 382 -6.79 22.91 -9.16
N GLU A 383 -7.89 23.66 -9.02
CA GLU A 383 -7.87 25.13 -8.91
C GLU A 383 -8.32 25.67 -7.56
N LYS A 384 -9.16 24.92 -6.85
CA LYS A 384 -9.71 25.37 -5.56
C LYS A 384 -9.08 24.71 -4.35
N ASN A 385 -8.28 23.68 -4.57
CA ASN A 385 -7.52 23.09 -3.50
C ASN A 385 -6.45 24.07 -3.02
N THR A 386 -6.59 24.55 -1.79
CA THR A 386 -5.64 25.48 -1.18
C THR A 386 -4.45 24.79 -0.51
N ASN A 387 -4.43 23.45 -0.45
CA ASN A 387 -3.32 22.69 0.09
C ASN A 387 -2.25 22.46 -0.99
N GLU A 388 -1.20 23.29 -0.96
CA GLU A 388 -0.05 23.21 -1.90
C GLU A 388 0.73 21.88 -1.82
N GLN A 389 0.53 21.05 -0.78
CA GLN A 389 1.20 19.75 -0.65
C GLN A 389 0.22 18.58 -0.86
N SER A 390 -0.96 18.85 -1.40
CA SER A 390 -1.99 17.85 -1.56
C SER A 390 -1.59 16.76 -2.56
N LYS A 391 -1.74 15.50 -2.12
CA LYS A 391 -1.68 14.33 -3.00
C LYS A 391 -3.04 13.94 -3.57
N LEU A 392 -4.08 14.76 -3.39
CA LEU A 392 -5.46 14.41 -3.73
C LEU A 392 -5.63 14.14 -5.23
N SER A 393 -5.07 14.99 -6.10
CA SER A 393 -5.10 14.78 -7.56
C SER A 393 -4.53 13.42 -7.96
N LEU A 394 -3.37 13.05 -7.40
CA LEU A 394 -2.71 11.78 -7.67
C LEU A 394 -3.54 10.60 -7.17
N LYS A 395 -4.05 10.67 -5.93
CA LYS A 395 -4.90 9.62 -5.36
C LYS A 395 -6.20 9.45 -6.14
N VAL A 396 -6.88 10.54 -6.51
CA VAL A 396 -8.10 10.50 -7.34
C VAL A 396 -7.82 9.85 -8.69
N MET A 397 -6.75 10.27 -9.37
CA MET A 397 -6.36 9.72 -10.67
C MET A 397 -6.05 8.22 -10.57
N ALA A 398 -5.30 7.79 -9.54
CA ALA A 398 -4.96 6.39 -9.31
C ALA A 398 -6.19 5.52 -8.99
N ASP A 399 -7.05 5.98 -8.08
CA ASP A 399 -8.30 5.28 -7.73
C ASP A 399 -9.25 5.18 -8.92
N PHE A 400 -9.37 6.27 -9.69
CA PHE A 400 -10.23 6.32 -10.86
C PHE A 400 -9.74 5.41 -11.99
N SER A 401 -8.42 5.40 -12.23
CA SER A 401 -7.78 4.52 -13.20
C SER A 401 -8.00 3.05 -12.86
N GLU A 402 -7.82 2.67 -11.60
CA GLU A 402 -7.98 1.27 -11.16
C GLU A 402 -9.44 0.80 -11.21
N LYS A 403 -10.35 1.61 -10.65
CA LYS A 403 -11.74 1.19 -10.45
C LYS A 403 -12.59 1.39 -11.70
N ASN A 404 -12.25 2.35 -12.57
CA ASN A 404 -13.07 2.76 -13.71
C ASN A 404 -12.26 3.03 -15.01
N PRO A 405 -11.40 2.10 -15.47
CA PRO A 405 -10.50 2.34 -16.61
C PRO A 405 -11.22 2.65 -17.93
N GLU A 406 -12.37 2.01 -18.21
CA GLU A 406 -13.14 2.27 -19.44
C GLU A 406 -13.73 3.68 -19.48
N LYS A 407 -14.18 4.17 -18.32
CA LYS A 407 -14.72 5.53 -18.19
C LYS A 407 -13.60 6.55 -18.30
N LEU A 408 -12.45 6.29 -17.67
CA LEU A 408 -11.25 7.14 -17.83
C LEU A 408 -10.84 7.25 -19.30
N GLU A 409 -10.85 6.13 -20.05
CA GLU A 409 -10.52 6.15 -21.47
C GLU A 409 -11.50 7.00 -22.29
N THR A 410 -12.80 6.86 -22.01
CA THR A 410 -13.83 7.68 -22.66
C THR A 410 -13.62 9.17 -22.37
N LEU A 411 -13.26 9.52 -21.12
CA LEU A 411 -13.00 10.91 -20.72
C LEU A 411 -11.69 11.44 -21.29
N ALA A 412 -10.65 10.61 -21.44
CA ALA A 412 -9.39 11.01 -22.08
C ALA A 412 -9.62 11.42 -23.55
N GLN A 413 -10.57 10.76 -24.23
CA GLN A 413 -10.93 11.04 -25.62
C GLN A 413 -11.89 12.23 -25.78
N ASN A 414 -12.89 12.36 -24.91
CA ASN A 414 -13.95 13.37 -25.08
C ASN A 414 -13.77 14.63 -24.21
N ASN A 415 -12.95 14.53 -23.15
CA ASN A 415 -12.71 15.60 -22.19
C ASN A 415 -11.19 15.78 -21.92
N THR A 416 -10.41 15.77 -22.99
CA THR A 416 -8.94 15.74 -22.99
C THR A 416 -8.34 16.84 -22.12
N ASP A 417 -8.80 18.09 -22.27
CA ASP A 417 -8.27 19.23 -21.51
C ASP A 417 -8.38 19.02 -19.98
N GLN A 418 -9.47 18.43 -19.51
CA GLN A 418 -9.68 18.20 -18.07
C GLN A 418 -8.85 17.03 -17.56
N ILE A 419 -8.74 15.93 -18.34
CA ILE A 419 -7.89 14.80 -17.97
C ILE A 419 -6.40 15.20 -18.00
N GLU A 420 -5.98 16.01 -18.97
CA GLU A 420 -4.63 16.58 -19.01
C GLU A 420 -4.36 17.45 -17.79
N LYS A 421 -5.31 18.33 -17.43
CA LYS A 421 -5.21 19.17 -16.23
C LYS A 421 -5.09 18.36 -14.94
N LEU A 422 -5.90 17.31 -14.79
CA LEU A 422 -5.81 16.40 -13.64
C LEU A 422 -4.46 15.67 -13.63
N THR A 423 -3.96 15.24 -14.79
CA THR A 423 -2.67 14.57 -14.95
C THR A 423 -1.51 15.47 -14.52
N ILE A 424 -1.49 16.72 -15.01
CA ILE A 424 -0.47 17.70 -14.64
C ILE A 424 -0.48 17.90 -13.12
N SER A 425 -1.64 18.21 -12.53
CA SER A 425 -1.74 18.41 -11.08
C SER A 425 -1.37 17.17 -10.26
N ALA A 426 -1.71 15.96 -10.73
CA ALA A 426 -1.34 14.71 -10.08
C ALA A 426 0.18 14.48 -10.03
N VAL A 427 0.89 14.81 -11.11
CA VAL A 427 2.34 14.57 -11.21
C VAL A 427 3.15 15.73 -10.66
N GLU A 428 2.67 16.97 -10.80
CA GLU A 428 3.35 18.17 -10.30
C GLU A 428 3.57 18.13 -8.79
N GLU A 429 2.65 17.54 -8.02
CA GLU A 429 2.79 17.40 -6.56
C GLU A 429 3.45 16.08 -6.10
N ALA A 430 3.61 15.11 -7.01
CA ALA A 430 4.25 13.84 -6.70
C ALA A 430 5.70 14.06 -6.24
N GLN A 431 6.10 13.40 -5.14
CA GLN A 431 7.46 13.44 -4.64
C GLN A 431 8.24 12.21 -5.13
N SER A 432 9.56 12.22 -4.95
CA SER A 432 10.40 11.04 -5.17
C SER A 432 10.20 9.96 -4.08
N SER A 433 8.98 9.73 -3.62
CA SER A 433 8.64 8.67 -2.67
C SER A 433 8.24 7.38 -3.40
N GLU A 434 8.36 6.24 -2.73
CA GLU A 434 7.90 4.95 -3.29
C GLU A 434 6.38 4.93 -3.46
N GLU A 435 5.63 5.46 -2.48
CA GLU A 435 4.17 5.60 -2.54
C GLU A 435 3.71 6.38 -3.78
N ASP A 436 4.32 7.53 -4.07
CA ASP A 436 3.91 8.35 -5.21
C ASP A 436 4.27 7.68 -6.54
N ALA A 437 5.44 7.05 -6.62
CA ALA A 437 5.85 6.29 -7.80
C ALA A 437 4.90 5.11 -8.08
N ASP A 438 4.46 4.41 -7.03
CA ASP A 438 3.49 3.32 -7.13
C ASP A 438 2.11 3.80 -7.61
N LEU A 439 1.63 4.93 -7.09
CA LEU A 439 0.38 5.53 -7.55
C LEU A 439 0.45 5.95 -9.03
N ILE A 440 1.57 6.53 -9.47
CA ILE A 440 1.80 6.88 -10.88
C ILE A 440 1.83 5.60 -11.74
N ALA A 441 2.59 4.60 -11.33
CA ALA A 441 2.69 3.33 -12.05
C ALA A 441 1.33 2.63 -12.17
N LYS A 442 0.51 2.70 -11.11
CA LYS A 442 -0.87 2.18 -11.11
C LYS A 442 -1.75 2.85 -12.17
N VAL A 443 -1.61 4.16 -12.37
CA VAL A 443 -2.28 4.88 -13.47
C VAL A 443 -1.78 4.36 -14.83
N VAL A 444 -0.45 4.33 -15.03
CA VAL A 444 0.19 3.91 -16.29
C VAL A 444 -0.17 2.46 -16.67
N ALA A 445 -0.30 1.57 -15.69
CA ALA A 445 -0.56 0.15 -15.91
C ALA A 445 -1.90 -0.11 -16.62
N VAL A 446 -2.92 0.73 -16.37
CA VAL A 446 -4.29 0.55 -16.86
C VAL A 446 -4.75 1.59 -17.87
N ALA A 447 -4.09 2.75 -17.92
CA ALA A 447 -4.37 3.81 -18.89
C ALA A 447 -4.15 3.34 -20.34
N SER A 448 -4.80 4.01 -21.30
CA SER A 448 -4.43 3.86 -22.71
C SER A 448 -3.00 4.30 -22.96
N ASP A 449 -2.48 3.91 -24.12
CA ASP A 449 -1.12 4.22 -24.52
C ASP A 449 -0.90 5.75 -24.64
N GLU A 450 -1.90 6.50 -25.08
CA GLU A 450 -1.86 7.96 -25.16
C GLU A 450 -1.81 8.61 -23.77
N LEU A 451 -2.70 8.22 -22.86
CA LEU A 451 -2.73 8.75 -21.50
C LEU A 451 -1.50 8.32 -20.69
N ALA A 452 -1.07 7.06 -20.81
CA ALA A 452 0.16 6.56 -20.19
C ALA A 452 1.37 7.40 -20.63
N ASN A 453 1.48 7.70 -21.93
CA ASN A 453 2.52 8.58 -22.47
C ASN A 453 2.47 9.98 -21.87
N LYS A 454 1.27 10.55 -21.72
CA LYS A 454 1.10 11.87 -21.12
C LYS A 454 1.52 11.92 -19.65
N VAL A 455 1.14 10.90 -18.87
CA VAL A 455 1.53 10.77 -17.46
C VAL A 455 3.05 10.72 -17.34
N VAL A 456 3.74 9.86 -18.10
CA VAL A 456 5.21 9.73 -18.00
C VAL A 456 5.94 10.94 -18.60
N GLU A 457 5.35 11.62 -19.59
CA GLU A 457 5.86 12.91 -20.08
C GLU A 457 5.89 13.95 -18.94
N GLU A 458 4.79 14.08 -18.19
CA GLU A 458 4.76 14.99 -17.03
C GLU A 458 5.73 14.57 -15.93
N VAL A 459 5.95 13.26 -15.73
CA VAL A 459 6.96 12.77 -14.78
C VAL A 459 8.35 13.25 -15.20
N SER A 460 8.68 13.11 -16.50
CA SER A 460 9.98 13.52 -17.02
C SER A 460 10.23 15.03 -16.86
N LYS A 461 9.19 15.86 -17.01
CA LYS A 461 9.27 17.31 -16.79
C LYS A 461 9.49 17.67 -15.31
N ASN A 462 8.83 16.94 -14.42
CA ASN A 462 8.88 17.20 -12.97
C ASN A 462 10.06 16.55 -12.25
N SER A 463 10.77 15.61 -12.88
CA SER A 463 11.94 14.92 -12.32
C SER A 463 13.21 15.80 -12.34
N THR A 464 13.14 16.96 -11.71
CA THR A 464 14.21 17.97 -11.63
C THR A 464 14.46 18.40 -10.18
N GLU A 465 15.60 19.03 -9.92
CA GLU A 465 15.97 19.59 -8.61
C GLU A 465 15.71 18.62 -7.43
N VAL A 466 14.77 18.94 -6.54
CA VAL A 466 14.42 18.14 -5.35
C VAL A 466 13.73 16.81 -5.69
N LYS A 467 13.19 16.69 -6.91
CA LYS A 467 12.51 15.50 -7.45
C LYS A 467 13.39 14.75 -8.46
N GLN A 468 14.70 14.99 -8.47
CA GLN A 468 15.64 14.42 -9.44
C GLN A 468 15.49 12.90 -9.65
N THR A 469 15.21 12.14 -8.60
CA THR A 469 15.11 10.67 -8.63
C THR A 469 13.70 10.16 -8.99
N LEU A 470 12.75 11.03 -9.31
CA LEU A 470 11.35 10.65 -9.55
C LEU A 470 11.23 9.73 -10.78
N SER A 471 11.86 10.09 -11.91
CA SER A 471 11.84 9.26 -13.13
C SER A 471 12.37 7.86 -12.88
N ALA A 472 13.45 7.72 -12.09
CA ALA A 472 14.02 6.42 -11.74
C ALA A 472 13.02 5.54 -10.97
N LYS A 473 12.37 6.11 -9.94
CA LYS A 473 11.39 5.40 -9.13
C LYS A 473 10.13 5.06 -9.90
N VAL A 474 9.64 5.97 -10.75
CA VAL A 474 8.47 5.72 -11.60
C VAL A 474 8.76 4.63 -12.63
N LEU A 475 9.91 4.66 -13.31
CA LEU A 475 10.28 3.59 -14.25
C LEU A 475 10.38 2.24 -13.53
N LYS A 476 10.98 2.22 -12.34
CA LYS A 476 11.05 1.01 -11.50
C LYS A 476 9.65 0.48 -11.14
N ALA A 477 8.76 1.35 -10.66
CA ALA A 477 7.40 0.96 -10.30
C ALA A 477 6.57 0.50 -11.51
N ILE A 478 6.72 1.13 -12.69
CA ILE A 478 6.07 0.66 -13.92
C ILE A 478 6.59 -0.72 -14.31
N VAL A 479 7.90 -0.95 -14.23
CA VAL A 479 8.51 -2.24 -14.52
C VAL A 479 8.02 -3.35 -13.58
N ASP A 480 7.88 -3.05 -12.29
CA ASP A 480 7.42 -4.02 -11.29
C ASP A 480 5.92 -4.34 -11.41
N SER A 481 5.12 -3.37 -11.86
CA SER A 481 3.66 -3.53 -12.02
C SER A 481 3.24 -4.08 -13.39
N ASN A 482 3.79 -3.52 -14.47
CA ASN A 482 3.50 -3.91 -15.84
C ASN A 482 4.65 -3.50 -16.80
N SER A 483 5.71 -4.31 -16.86
CA SER A 483 6.89 -4.03 -17.69
C SER A 483 6.61 -3.80 -19.17
N GLY A 484 5.53 -4.36 -19.72
CA GLY A 484 5.12 -4.13 -21.11
C GLY A 484 4.73 -2.67 -21.40
N LYS A 485 4.34 -1.89 -20.38
CA LYS A 485 4.00 -0.48 -20.55
C LYS A 485 5.21 0.41 -20.82
N ILE A 486 6.42 0.00 -20.43
CA ILE A 486 7.64 0.74 -20.76
C ILE A 486 7.85 0.83 -22.28
N ASP A 487 7.52 -0.23 -23.01
CA ASP A 487 7.75 -0.29 -24.45
C ASP A 487 6.84 0.68 -25.24
N ILE A 488 5.66 0.98 -24.68
CA ILE A 488 4.66 1.90 -25.24
C ILE A 488 5.06 3.38 -25.04
N ILE A 489 5.95 3.67 -24.09
CA ILE A 489 6.42 5.05 -23.86
C ILE A 489 7.14 5.55 -25.11
N ASN A 490 6.84 6.77 -25.52
CA ASN A 490 7.45 7.48 -26.63
C ASN A 490 8.96 7.56 -26.42
N ASP A 491 9.73 7.29 -27.49
CA ASP A 491 11.19 7.22 -27.41
C ASP A 491 11.83 8.49 -26.85
N GLU A 492 11.35 9.69 -27.19
CA GLU A 492 11.93 10.95 -26.68
C GLU A 492 11.76 11.09 -25.15
N VAL A 493 10.57 10.74 -24.65
CA VAL A 493 10.28 10.75 -23.20
C VAL A 493 11.07 9.65 -22.50
N LYS A 494 11.10 8.45 -23.10
CA LYS A 494 11.83 7.29 -22.59
C LYS A 494 13.31 7.59 -22.46
N ASP A 495 13.94 8.14 -23.50
CA ASP A 495 15.36 8.51 -23.50
C ASP A 495 15.64 9.57 -22.42
N THR A 496 14.74 10.54 -22.25
CA THR A 496 14.85 11.56 -21.20
C THR A 496 14.80 10.94 -19.79
N MET A 497 13.84 10.06 -19.54
CA MET A 497 13.69 9.39 -18.23
C MET A 497 14.85 8.43 -17.94
N ILE A 498 15.35 7.72 -18.96
CA ILE A 498 16.55 6.87 -18.85
C ILE A 498 17.75 7.74 -18.44
N LYS A 499 17.98 8.86 -19.13
CA LYS A 499 19.06 9.79 -18.78
C LYS A 499 18.93 10.33 -17.35
N GLN A 500 17.74 10.74 -16.94
CA GLN A 500 17.48 11.19 -15.57
C GLN A 500 17.76 10.08 -14.54
N THR A 501 17.45 8.83 -14.88
CA THR A 501 17.71 7.66 -14.03
C THR A 501 19.21 7.42 -13.86
N ILE A 502 19.98 7.46 -14.95
CA ILE A 502 21.44 7.30 -14.91
C ILE A 502 22.09 8.45 -14.13
N VAL A 503 21.71 9.70 -14.40
CA VAL A 503 22.23 10.87 -13.67
C VAL A 503 21.91 10.79 -12.18
N SER A 504 20.74 10.27 -11.80
CA SER A 504 20.38 10.06 -10.40
C SER A 504 21.30 9.03 -9.71
N ALA A 505 21.62 7.93 -10.39
CA ALA A 505 22.55 6.93 -9.89
C ALA A 505 23.98 7.48 -9.77
N GLN A 506 24.42 8.27 -10.76
CA GLN A 506 25.71 8.97 -10.75
C GLN A 506 25.84 9.91 -9.55
N ASN A 507 24.86 10.79 -9.37
CA ASN A 507 24.89 11.75 -8.28
C ASN A 507 24.91 11.04 -6.91
N GLN A 508 24.13 9.97 -6.73
CA GLN A 508 24.14 9.21 -5.48
C GLN A 508 25.51 8.61 -5.17
N GLN A 509 26.19 7.98 -6.14
CA GLN A 509 27.54 7.42 -5.90
C GLN A 509 28.57 8.50 -5.62
N GLU A 510 28.46 9.66 -6.27
CA GLU A 510 29.35 10.81 -6.04
C GLU A 510 29.03 11.56 -4.74
N GLY A 511 27.98 11.18 -4.01
CA GLY A 511 27.49 11.90 -2.84
C GLY A 511 26.94 13.29 -3.17
N THR A 512 26.55 13.51 -4.43
CA THR A 512 25.95 14.75 -4.95
C THR A 512 24.45 14.55 -5.20
N GLY A 513 23.71 15.64 -5.49
CA GLY A 513 22.27 15.55 -5.76
C GLY A 513 21.41 15.16 -4.55
N VAL A 514 20.19 14.66 -4.83
CA VAL A 514 19.22 14.28 -3.78
C VAL A 514 19.56 12.90 -3.25
N GLN A 515 19.96 12.83 -1.99
CA GLN A 515 20.26 11.56 -1.33
C GLN A 515 18.97 10.77 -1.08
N GLN A 516 19.01 9.48 -1.40
CA GLN A 516 17.90 8.53 -1.26
C GLN A 516 18.36 7.32 -0.46
N ASP A 517 17.44 6.72 0.29
CA ASP A 517 17.70 5.47 1.03
C ASP A 517 17.82 4.26 0.09
N GLN A 518 17.10 4.28 -1.04
CA GLN A 518 17.18 3.25 -2.07
C GLN A 518 18.44 3.43 -2.92
N ASP A 519 19.11 2.32 -3.25
CA ASP A 519 20.25 2.31 -4.17
C ASP A 519 19.78 2.50 -5.62
N MET A 520 20.07 3.68 -6.17
CA MET A 520 19.72 4.06 -7.54
C MET A 520 20.50 3.22 -8.57
N THR A 521 21.70 2.74 -8.25
CA THR A 521 22.44 1.81 -9.11
C THR A 521 21.74 0.46 -9.19
N SER A 522 21.19 -0.02 -8.07
CA SER A 522 20.32 -1.20 -8.08
C SER A 522 19.05 -0.97 -8.92
N ILE A 523 18.42 0.21 -8.83
CA ILE A 523 17.26 0.55 -9.66
C ILE A 523 17.59 0.48 -11.17
N VAL A 524 18.73 1.02 -11.60
CA VAL A 524 19.18 0.92 -13.00
C VAL A 524 19.21 -0.54 -13.45
N SER A 525 19.84 -1.42 -12.67
CA SER A 525 19.91 -2.85 -13.00
C SER A 525 18.54 -3.55 -12.97
N ASP A 526 17.63 -3.17 -12.06
CA ASP A 526 16.27 -3.71 -12.01
C ASP A 526 15.47 -3.37 -13.26
N ILE A 527 15.57 -2.13 -13.74
CA ILE A 527 14.90 -1.68 -14.96
C ILE A 527 15.48 -2.45 -16.16
N ILE A 528 16.81 -2.58 -16.26
CA ILE A 528 17.46 -3.33 -17.36
C ILE A 528 16.99 -4.79 -17.39
N VAL A 529 16.95 -5.45 -16.23
CA VAL A 529 16.61 -6.88 -16.13
C VAL A 529 15.17 -7.14 -16.58
N ASN A 530 14.24 -6.31 -16.14
CA ASN A 530 12.80 -6.55 -16.30
C ASN A 530 12.17 -5.87 -17.52
N THR A 531 12.92 -5.07 -18.29
CA THR A 531 12.47 -4.52 -19.59
C THR A 531 12.89 -5.41 -20.75
N ASN A 532 12.42 -5.14 -21.97
CA ASN A 532 12.85 -5.91 -23.14
C ASN A 532 14.33 -5.64 -23.52
N THR A 533 14.89 -6.41 -24.45
CA THR A 533 16.30 -6.28 -24.87
C THR A 533 16.61 -4.93 -25.51
N GLU A 534 15.66 -4.32 -26.23
CA GLU A 534 15.83 -3.02 -26.90
C GLU A 534 15.95 -1.89 -25.88
N THR A 535 15.01 -1.80 -24.94
CA THR A 535 15.02 -0.83 -23.84
C THR A 535 16.24 -1.03 -22.94
N GLY A 536 16.54 -2.27 -22.55
CA GLY A 536 17.76 -2.56 -21.77
C GLY A 536 19.04 -2.12 -22.50
N SER A 537 19.08 -2.27 -23.83
CA SER A 537 20.21 -1.81 -24.66
C SER A 537 20.36 -0.29 -24.68
N LYS A 538 19.25 0.45 -24.78
CA LYS A 538 19.26 1.93 -24.70
C LYS A 538 19.77 2.43 -23.34
N ILE A 539 19.37 1.77 -22.25
CA ILE A 539 19.85 2.13 -20.91
C ILE A 539 21.36 1.92 -20.79
N ILE A 540 21.89 0.82 -21.34
CA ILE A 540 23.34 0.55 -21.35
C ILE A 540 24.09 1.57 -22.21
N GLU A 541 23.55 1.94 -23.37
CA GLU A 541 24.14 2.98 -24.23
C GLU A 541 24.21 4.33 -23.51
N GLU A 542 23.13 4.77 -22.85
CA GLU A 542 23.14 6.01 -22.09
C GLU A 542 24.09 5.94 -20.88
N LEU A 543 24.16 4.79 -20.21
CA LEU A 543 25.13 4.54 -19.15
C LEU A 543 26.57 4.72 -19.66
N ASN A 544 26.91 4.09 -20.79
CA ASN A 544 28.23 4.25 -21.41
C ASN A 544 28.55 5.71 -21.76
N ASN A 545 27.60 6.44 -22.34
CA ASN A 545 27.78 7.84 -22.71
C ASN A 545 28.05 8.72 -21.48
N SER A 546 27.36 8.44 -20.38
CA SER A 546 27.45 9.19 -19.13
C SER A 546 28.73 8.91 -18.32
N SER A 547 29.30 7.70 -18.43
CA SER A 547 30.47 7.26 -17.65
C SER A 547 31.82 7.66 -18.24
N THR A 548 31.84 8.37 -19.36
CA THR A 548 33.09 8.68 -20.10
C THR A 548 34.07 9.60 -19.36
N ASN A 549 33.67 10.24 -18.25
CA ASN A 549 34.48 11.25 -17.55
C ASN A 549 34.44 11.15 -16.00
N THR A 550 33.92 10.06 -15.45
CA THR A 550 33.77 9.90 -13.99
C THR A 550 34.50 8.64 -13.52
N GLU A 551 35.34 8.79 -12.50
CA GLU A 551 36.00 7.69 -11.77
C GLU A 551 35.00 7.06 -10.78
N ASN A 552 33.85 6.62 -11.27
CA ASN A 552 32.85 5.92 -10.46
C ASN A 552 32.68 4.46 -10.90
N ASP A 553 32.21 3.62 -9.98
CA ASP A 553 32.09 2.18 -10.12
C ASP A 553 30.71 1.73 -10.61
N ILE A 554 29.88 2.65 -11.10
CA ILE A 554 28.49 2.38 -11.52
C ILE A 554 28.44 1.33 -12.62
N SER A 555 29.29 1.46 -13.63
CA SER A 555 29.34 0.48 -14.72
C SER A 555 29.61 -0.94 -14.21
N LEU A 556 30.51 -1.09 -13.22
CA LEU A 556 30.84 -2.37 -12.62
C LEU A 556 29.70 -2.90 -11.74
N LYS A 557 29.12 -2.05 -10.89
CA LYS A 557 27.96 -2.39 -10.05
C LYS A 557 26.75 -2.80 -10.90
N VAL A 558 26.44 -2.06 -11.97
CA VAL A 558 25.33 -2.36 -12.89
C VAL A 558 25.54 -3.69 -13.61
N ILE A 559 26.70 -3.89 -14.27
CA ILE A 559 26.94 -5.14 -15.02
C ILE A 559 26.99 -6.36 -14.09
N SER A 560 27.56 -6.21 -12.88
CA SER A 560 27.52 -7.24 -11.84
C SER A 560 26.09 -7.54 -11.39
N ALA A 561 25.31 -6.51 -11.06
CA ALA A 561 23.93 -6.69 -10.60
C ALA A 561 23.04 -7.34 -11.66
N ILE A 562 23.18 -6.99 -12.95
CA ILE A 562 22.46 -7.66 -14.05
C ILE A 562 22.82 -9.15 -14.07
N SER A 563 24.11 -9.48 -13.95
CA SER A 563 24.59 -10.87 -13.98
C SER A 563 24.08 -11.72 -12.82
N GLU A 564 23.84 -11.10 -11.66
CA GLU A 564 23.36 -11.75 -10.44
C GLU A 564 21.83 -11.89 -10.42
N LYS A 565 21.10 -10.84 -10.85
CA LYS A 565 19.63 -10.81 -10.85
C LYS A 565 19.02 -11.71 -11.93
N ASP A 566 19.62 -11.76 -13.12
CA ASP A 566 19.21 -12.68 -14.19
C ASP A 566 20.42 -13.17 -15.00
N THR A 567 20.81 -14.42 -14.71
CA THR A 567 21.94 -15.14 -15.34
C THR A 567 21.85 -15.26 -16.87
N THR A 568 20.66 -15.09 -17.47
CA THR A 568 20.45 -15.18 -18.92
C THR A 568 20.38 -13.80 -19.57
N LYS A 569 19.96 -12.77 -18.83
CA LYS A 569 19.75 -11.43 -19.35
C LYS A 569 21.03 -10.79 -19.86
N LEU A 570 22.12 -10.85 -19.08
CA LEU A 570 23.41 -10.29 -19.50
C LEU A 570 23.89 -10.91 -20.82
N ASN A 571 23.74 -12.23 -20.96
CA ASN A 571 24.13 -12.95 -22.18
C ASN A 571 23.24 -12.58 -23.37
N THR A 572 21.93 -12.45 -23.16
CA THR A 572 20.99 -11.97 -24.18
C THR A 572 21.34 -10.56 -24.65
N LEU A 573 21.66 -9.65 -23.73
CA LEU A 573 22.11 -8.30 -24.07
C LEU A 573 23.45 -8.32 -24.81
N SER A 574 24.38 -9.19 -24.40
CA SER A 574 25.68 -9.35 -25.07
C SER A 574 25.55 -9.84 -26.51
N GLU A 575 24.60 -10.72 -26.79
CA GLU A 575 24.35 -11.25 -28.13
C GLU A 575 23.69 -10.22 -29.07
N ASN A 576 22.81 -9.37 -28.53
CA ASN A 576 22.02 -8.42 -29.32
C ASN A 576 22.60 -7.00 -29.35
N ASN A 577 23.45 -6.64 -28.39
CA ASN A 577 24.03 -5.31 -28.20
C ASN A 577 25.51 -5.40 -27.79
N LYS A 578 26.26 -6.24 -28.52
CA LYS A 578 27.64 -6.60 -28.21
C LYS A 578 28.55 -5.39 -27.98
N GLU A 579 28.53 -4.42 -28.89
CA GLU A 579 29.42 -3.24 -28.84
C GLU A 579 29.23 -2.43 -27.54
N GLN A 580 27.98 -2.20 -27.14
CA GLN A 580 27.70 -1.44 -25.91
C GLN A 580 28.00 -2.25 -24.65
N ILE A 581 27.76 -3.56 -24.64
CA ILE A 581 28.14 -4.41 -23.50
C ILE A 581 29.66 -4.49 -23.36
N GLU A 582 30.40 -4.60 -24.46
CA GLU A 582 31.87 -4.59 -24.43
C GLU A 582 32.40 -3.23 -23.93
N THR A 583 31.79 -2.13 -24.38
CA THR A 583 32.13 -0.76 -23.89
C THR A 583 31.82 -0.60 -22.40
N LEU A 584 30.70 -1.16 -21.94
CA LEU A 584 30.33 -1.16 -20.52
C LEU A 584 31.33 -1.95 -19.69
N ALA A 585 31.72 -3.14 -20.16
CA ALA A 585 32.73 -3.97 -19.53
C ALA A 585 34.11 -3.28 -19.49
N GLU A 586 34.54 -2.65 -20.59
CA GLU A 586 35.78 -1.88 -20.63
C GLU A 586 35.78 -0.74 -19.60
N THR A 587 34.70 0.03 -19.56
CA THR A 587 34.55 1.16 -18.63
C THR A 587 34.51 0.68 -17.18
N ALA A 588 33.74 -0.39 -16.91
CA ALA A 588 33.65 -1.01 -15.59
C ALA A 588 35.02 -1.45 -15.06
N ILE A 589 35.83 -2.09 -15.90
CA ILE A 589 37.14 -2.58 -15.48
C ILE A 589 38.17 -1.47 -15.40
N LYS A 590 38.14 -0.48 -16.29
CA LYS A 590 39.04 0.68 -16.24
C LYS A 590 38.89 1.48 -14.94
N ASN A 591 37.67 1.58 -14.42
CA ASN A 591 37.37 2.27 -13.17
C ASN A 591 37.49 1.36 -11.93
N ALA A 592 37.71 0.06 -12.11
CA ALA A 592 37.89 -0.85 -10.99
C ALA A 592 39.24 -0.61 -10.31
N ASP A 593 39.23 -0.42 -9.00
CA ASP A 593 40.44 -0.38 -8.19
C ASP A 593 40.89 -1.79 -7.78
N ALA A 594 42.11 -1.92 -7.27
CA ALA A 594 42.58 -3.18 -6.69
C ALA A 594 41.96 -3.50 -5.31
N SER A 595 40.69 -3.18 -5.07
CA SER A 595 39.98 -3.60 -3.86
C SER A 595 39.39 -5.02 -3.99
N ASN A 596 39.06 -5.65 -2.85
CA ASN A 596 38.32 -6.91 -2.88
C ASN A 596 36.89 -6.73 -3.39
N GLU A 597 36.26 -5.60 -3.12
CA GLU A 597 34.90 -5.32 -3.59
C GLU A 597 34.84 -5.30 -5.11
N SER A 598 35.76 -4.57 -5.76
CA SER A 598 35.92 -4.58 -7.21
C SER A 598 36.17 -5.99 -7.75
N ALA A 599 37.07 -6.75 -7.11
CA ALA A 599 37.38 -8.12 -7.52
C ALA A 599 36.19 -9.08 -7.40
N ASP A 600 35.40 -8.97 -6.32
CA ASP A 600 34.21 -9.77 -6.07
C ASP A 600 33.12 -9.46 -7.11
N LEU A 601 32.89 -8.17 -7.42
CA LEU A 601 31.94 -7.77 -8.47
C LEU A 601 32.36 -8.29 -9.85
N ILE A 602 33.64 -8.23 -10.19
CA ILE A 602 34.17 -8.79 -11.44
C ILE A 602 33.95 -10.31 -11.48
N ALA A 603 34.26 -11.02 -10.39
CA ALA A 603 34.08 -12.46 -10.31
C ALA A 603 32.61 -12.89 -10.43
N LYS A 604 31.67 -12.12 -9.86
CA LYS A 604 30.23 -12.32 -10.04
C LYS A 604 29.82 -12.25 -11.50
N VAL A 605 30.32 -11.26 -12.25
CA VAL A 605 30.06 -11.16 -13.70
C VAL A 605 30.64 -12.36 -14.42
N VAL A 606 31.90 -12.71 -14.14
CA VAL A 606 32.60 -13.84 -14.78
C VAL A 606 31.87 -15.16 -14.56
N ALA A 607 31.29 -15.36 -13.38
CA ALA A 607 30.55 -16.57 -13.04
C ALA A 607 29.35 -16.83 -13.97
N ASN A 608 28.68 -15.77 -14.44
CA ASN A 608 27.40 -15.86 -15.16
C ASN A 608 27.48 -15.43 -16.64
N ALA A 609 28.52 -14.68 -17.03
CA ALA A 609 28.71 -14.21 -18.40
C ALA A 609 29.14 -15.30 -19.39
N SER A 610 28.92 -15.03 -20.68
CA SER A 610 29.36 -15.85 -21.80
C SER A 610 30.89 -15.90 -21.86
N ASN A 611 31.46 -16.97 -22.40
CA ASN A 611 32.91 -17.12 -22.48
C ASN A 611 33.58 -15.98 -23.26
N GLU A 612 32.88 -15.42 -24.25
CA GLU A 612 33.37 -14.27 -25.02
C GLU A 612 33.47 -13.02 -24.13
N LEU A 613 32.40 -12.68 -23.41
CA LEU A 613 32.41 -11.53 -22.49
C LEU A 613 33.38 -11.73 -21.33
N VAL A 614 33.47 -12.94 -20.77
CA VAL A 614 34.47 -13.30 -19.75
C VAL A 614 35.88 -13.01 -20.24
N ASN A 615 36.23 -13.47 -21.46
CA ASN A 615 37.55 -13.23 -22.03
C ASN A 615 37.82 -11.75 -22.31
N LYS A 616 36.78 -11.00 -22.72
CA LYS A 616 36.88 -9.55 -22.88
C LYS A 616 37.20 -8.88 -21.54
N MET A 617 36.40 -9.14 -20.51
CA MET A 617 36.57 -8.57 -19.17
C MET A 617 37.92 -8.91 -18.55
N VAL A 618 38.32 -10.17 -18.57
CA VAL A 618 39.62 -10.59 -18.01
C VAL A 618 40.79 -9.97 -18.78
N GLY A 619 40.65 -9.81 -20.10
CA GLY A 619 41.64 -9.09 -20.90
C GLY A 619 41.78 -7.62 -20.48
N GLU A 620 40.67 -6.94 -20.14
CA GLU A 620 40.71 -5.57 -19.60
C GLU A 620 41.26 -5.54 -18.16
N VAL A 621 41.00 -6.56 -17.34
CA VAL A 621 41.55 -6.66 -15.98
C VAL A 621 43.07 -6.68 -16.06
N SER A 622 43.62 -7.47 -16.98
CA SER A 622 45.07 -7.52 -17.19
C SER A 622 45.64 -6.18 -17.65
N LYS A 623 44.90 -5.39 -18.45
CA LYS A 623 45.36 -4.04 -18.84
C LYS A 623 45.34 -3.05 -17.69
N ASN A 624 44.34 -3.15 -16.81
CA ASN A 624 44.20 -2.26 -15.66
C ASN A 624 45.08 -2.67 -14.46
N SER A 625 45.60 -3.90 -14.44
CA SER A 625 46.47 -4.42 -13.37
C SER A 625 47.92 -3.94 -13.48
N ILE A 626 48.10 -2.62 -13.48
CA ILE A 626 49.39 -1.93 -13.53
C ILE A 626 49.43 -0.85 -12.45
N ASP A 627 50.63 -0.34 -12.15
CA ASP A 627 50.85 0.76 -11.21
C ASP A 627 50.15 0.53 -9.85
N GLU A 628 49.28 1.44 -9.43
CA GLU A 628 48.50 1.36 -8.19
C GLU A 628 47.52 0.18 -8.14
N ASN A 629 47.12 -0.34 -9.30
CA ASN A 629 46.21 -1.47 -9.44
C ASN A 629 46.93 -2.80 -9.69
N GLN A 630 48.26 -2.89 -9.51
CA GLN A 630 49.03 -4.11 -9.81
C GLN A 630 48.50 -5.40 -9.17
N ALA A 631 47.83 -5.31 -8.01
CA ALA A 631 47.27 -6.47 -7.31
C ALA A 631 45.88 -6.91 -7.82
N LEU A 632 45.26 -6.16 -8.75
CA LEU A 632 43.90 -6.41 -9.23
C LEU A 632 43.77 -7.80 -9.88
N SER A 633 44.68 -8.20 -10.78
CA SER A 633 44.71 -9.55 -11.37
C SER A 633 44.72 -10.65 -10.30
N ALA A 634 45.53 -10.51 -9.25
CA ALA A 634 45.60 -11.48 -8.16
C ALA A 634 44.27 -11.60 -7.41
N LYS A 635 43.67 -10.46 -7.05
CA LYS A 635 42.39 -10.42 -6.32
C LYS A 635 41.23 -10.93 -7.16
N VAL A 636 41.18 -10.58 -8.45
CA VAL A 636 40.17 -11.09 -9.39
C VAL A 636 40.32 -12.59 -9.58
N MET A 637 41.54 -13.11 -9.77
CA MET A 637 41.77 -14.54 -9.94
C MET A 637 41.37 -15.32 -8.69
N LYS A 638 41.71 -14.81 -7.49
CA LYS A 638 41.23 -15.33 -6.22
C LYS A 638 39.71 -15.38 -6.15
N SER A 639 39.05 -14.27 -6.43
CA SER A 639 37.58 -14.15 -6.32
C SER A 639 36.87 -15.08 -7.30
N ILE A 640 37.43 -15.28 -8.51
CA ILE A 640 36.92 -16.25 -9.49
C ILE A 640 37.05 -17.68 -8.97
N VAL A 641 38.20 -18.09 -8.42
CA VAL A 641 38.36 -19.47 -7.91
C VAL A 641 37.51 -19.76 -6.67
N GLU A 642 37.16 -18.73 -5.90
CA GLU A 642 36.24 -18.83 -4.76
C GLU A 642 34.78 -18.89 -5.20
N THR A 643 34.41 -18.15 -6.24
CA THR A 643 33.02 -18.06 -6.73
C THR A 643 32.68 -19.19 -7.69
N ASN A 644 33.49 -19.41 -8.72
CA ASN A 644 33.28 -20.43 -9.74
C ASN A 644 34.62 -20.85 -10.40
N PRO A 645 35.37 -21.79 -9.80
CA PRO A 645 36.72 -22.16 -10.27
C PRO A 645 36.73 -22.73 -11.69
N GLU A 646 35.62 -23.33 -12.15
CA GLU A 646 35.50 -23.87 -13.51
C GLU A 646 35.57 -22.78 -14.59
N LYS A 647 35.29 -21.51 -14.25
CA LYS A 647 35.37 -20.41 -15.21
C LYS A 647 36.79 -20.06 -15.64
N ILE A 648 37.81 -20.37 -14.83
CA ILE A 648 39.21 -20.16 -15.24
C ILE A 648 39.56 -20.99 -16.48
N LYS A 649 38.99 -22.19 -16.63
CA LYS A 649 39.17 -23.06 -17.82
C LYS A 649 38.61 -22.45 -19.10
N THR A 650 37.69 -21.50 -18.99
CA THR A 650 37.06 -20.84 -20.14
C THR A 650 37.87 -19.64 -20.66
N LEU A 651 38.91 -19.24 -19.92
CA LEU A 651 39.84 -18.20 -20.35
C LEU A 651 40.69 -18.70 -21.52
N SER A 652 40.98 -17.80 -22.46
CA SER A 652 41.98 -18.02 -23.49
C SER A 652 43.36 -18.19 -22.86
N ASP A 653 44.21 -19.00 -23.48
CA ASP A 653 45.57 -19.27 -22.99
C ASP A 653 46.33 -17.98 -22.69
N LYS A 654 46.23 -16.99 -23.60
CA LYS A 654 46.82 -15.66 -23.41
C LYS A 654 46.34 -14.96 -22.15
N ASN A 655 45.02 -14.90 -21.92
CA ASN A 655 44.47 -14.23 -20.75
C ASN A 655 44.84 -14.96 -19.47
N LYS A 656 44.81 -16.29 -19.49
CA LYS A 656 45.18 -17.12 -18.34
C LYS A 656 46.65 -16.93 -17.96
N GLU A 657 47.56 -17.05 -18.93
CA GLU A 657 49.01 -16.82 -18.74
C GLU A 657 49.29 -15.40 -18.22
N THR A 658 48.64 -14.39 -18.81
CA THR A 658 48.82 -12.99 -18.39
C THR A 658 48.34 -12.76 -16.94
N MET A 659 47.16 -13.28 -16.58
CA MET A 659 46.62 -13.18 -15.23
C MET A 659 47.51 -13.87 -14.20
N ILE A 660 48.02 -15.06 -14.53
CA ILE A 660 48.94 -15.82 -13.66
C ILE A 660 50.25 -15.04 -13.47
N SER A 661 50.87 -14.59 -14.57
CA SER A 661 52.12 -13.83 -14.52
C SER A 661 51.98 -12.55 -13.70
N GLN A 662 50.92 -11.77 -13.90
CA GLN A 662 50.66 -10.55 -13.11
C GLN A 662 50.36 -10.85 -11.64
N THR A 663 49.66 -11.93 -11.35
CA THR A 663 49.40 -12.37 -9.97
C THR A 663 50.70 -12.67 -9.23
N ILE A 664 51.61 -13.39 -9.89
CA ILE A 664 52.91 -13.76 -9.32
C ILE A 664 53.81 -12.53 -9.19
N GLU A 665 53.86 -11.67 -10.20
CA GLU A 665 54.68 -10.46 -10.17
C GLU A 665 54.21 -9.49 -9.07
N ALA A 666 52.89 -9.33 -8.88
CA ALA A 666 52.35 -8.53 -7.79
C ALA A 666 52.73 -9.08 -6.40
N ALA A 667 52.68 -10.41 -6.24
CA ALA A 667 53.10 -11.07 -5.00
C ALA A 667 54.61 -10.96 -4.76
N LYS A 668 55.42 -11.05 -5.83
CA LYS A 668 56.86 -10.81 -5.78
C LYS A 668 57.16 -9.39 -5.34
N ASN A 669 56.52 -8.40 -5.96
CA ASN A 669 56.68 -6.99 -5.58
C ASN A 669 56.32 -6.75 -4.11
N GLN A 670 55.26 -7.39 -3.61
CA GLN A 670 54.94 -7.33 -2.18
C GLN A 670 56.01 -8.00 -1.31
N ALA A 671 56.51 -9.17 -1.70
CA ALA A 671 57.56 -9.88 -0.97
C ALA A 671 58.90 -9.13 -0.95
N GLU A 672 59.18 -8.33 -1.99
CA GLU A 672 60.34 -7.45 -2.10
C GLU A 672 60.13 -6.08 -1.41
N GLY A 673 58.91 -5.80 -0.93
CA GLY A 673 58.55 -4.53 -0.30
C GLY A 673 58.41 -3.35 -1.27
N THR A 674 58.32 -3.62 -2.57
CA THR A 674 58.06 -2.61 -3.62
C THR A 674 56.56 -2.35 -3.84
N SER A 675 55.70 -3.20 -3.25
CA SER A 675 54.26 -3.00 -3.11
C SER A 675 53.84 -3.09 -1.64
N THR A 676 52.85 -2.29 -1.24
CA THR A 676 52.32 -2.25 0.14
C THR A 676 50.84 -2.62 0.20
N ASP A 677 50.36 -3.51 -0.66
CA ASP A 677 48.99 -4.03 -0.55
C ASP A 677 48.76 -4.64 0.84
N GLU A 678 47.58 -4.39 1.43
CA GLU A 678 47.23 -4.89 2.77
C GLU A 678 47.06 -6.41 2.80
N ILE A 679 46.67 -7.01 1.67
CA ILE A 679 46.39 -8.43 1.57
C ILE A 679 47.66 -9.20 1.26
N ASP A 680 47.94 -10.25 2.02
CA ASP A 680 49.02 -11.19 1.71
C ASP A 680 48.77 -11.90 0.37
N LEU A 681 49.43 -11.43 -0.69
CA LEU A 681 49.31 -11.97 -2.05
C LEU A 681 49.96 -13.34 -2.18
N SER A 682 50.88 -13.71 -1.29
CA SER A 682 51.42 -15.08 -1.25
C SER A 682 50.36 -16.06 -0.72
N ASN A 683 49.49 -15.62 0.19
CA ASN A 683 48.32 -16.39 0.59
C ASN A 683 47.28 -16.46 -0.55
N THR A 684 47.10 -15.38 -1.31
CA THR A 684 46.26 -15.40 -2.52
C THR A 684 46.72 -16.47 -3.52
N ILE A 685 48.03 -16.58 -3.80
CA ILE A 685 48.57 -17.65 -4.66
C ILE A 685 48.26 -19.03 -4.08
N ALA A 686 48.44 -19.23 -2.77
CA ALA A 686 48.14 -20.48 -2.12
C ALA A 686 46.65 -20.88 -2.26
N GLU A 687 45.73 -19.93 -2.12
CA GLU A 687 44.30 -20.14 -2.33
C GLU A 687 43.98 -20.47 -3.80
N ILE A 688 44.62 -19.79 -4.76
CA ILE A 688 44.45 -20.08 -6.19
C ILE A 688 44.92 -21.50 -6.51
N VAL A 689 46.11 -21.91 -6.07
CA VAL A 689 46.64 -23.27 -6.28
C VAL A 689 45.72 -24.33 -5.68
N THR A 690 45.16 -24.07 -4.49
CA THR A 690 44.34 -25.07 -3.79
C THR A 690 42.90 -25.15 -4.30
N LYS A 691 42.29 -24.03 -4.68
CA LYS A 691 40.88 -23.96 -5.09
C LYS A 691 40.65 -24.12 -6.59
N SER A 692 41.64 -23.80 -7.43
CA SER A 692 41.53 -23.98 -8.89
C SER A 692 41.62 -25.46 -9.31
N ASP A 693 41.34 -25.76 -10.58
CA ASP A 693 41.55 -27.09 -11.12
C ASP A 693 43.05 -27.43 -11.25
N THR A 694 43.37 -28.72 -11.43
CA THR A 694 44.76 -29.19 -11.45
C THR A 694 45.59 -28.60 -12.58
N ALA A 695 45.01 -28.30 -13.75
CA ALA A 695 45.76 -27.71 -14.85
C ALA A 695 46.14 -26.25 -14.53
N THR A 696 45.16 -25.46 -14.06
CA THR A 696 45.41 -24.08 -13.63
C THR A 696 46.43 -24.03 -12.47
N ALA A 697 46.29 -24.89 -11.47
CA ALA A 697 47.22 -24.94 -10.34
C ALA A 697 48.65 -25.32 -10.76
N ALA A 698 48.79 -26.22 -11.73
CA ALA A 698 50.08 -26.57 -12.32
C ALA A 698 50.73 -25.37 -13.02
N GLU A 699 49.99 -24.67 -13.88
CA GLU A 699 50.49 -23.47 -14.58
C GLU A 699 50.91 -22.37 -13.58
N VAL A 700 50.15 -22.16 -12.50
CA VAL A 700 50.51 -21.19 -11.45
C VAL A 700 51.83 -21.57 -10.76
N LEU A 701 52.03 -22.86 -10.44
CA LEU A 701 53.26 -23.33 -9.78
C LEU A 701 54.47 -23.28 -10.72
N GLU A 702 54.29 -23.59 -12.00
CA GLU A 702 55.35 -23.49 -13.01
C GLU A 702 55.80 -22.03 -13.20
N SER A 703 54.86 -21.10 -13.41
CA SER A 703 55.20 -19.68 -13.50
C SER A 703 55.78 -19.11 -12.21
N LEU A 704 55.32 -19.59 -11.05
CA LEU A 704 55.85 -19.16 -9.75
C LEU A 704 57.31 -19.60 -9.59
N GLU A 705 57.64 -20.81 -10.04
CA GLU A 705 59.00 -21.34 -10.03
C GLU A 705 59.93 -20.53 -10.92
N GLU A 706 59.51 -20.24 -12.15
CA GLU A 706 60.28 -19.43 -13.09
C GLU A 706 60.62 -18.05 -12.48
N VAL A 707 59.62 -17.34 -11.97
CA VAL A 707 59.81 -16.01 -11.36
C VAL A 707 60.62 -16.07 -10.06
N SER A 708 60.42 -17.11 -9.24
CA SER A 708 61.15 -17.30 -7.98
C SER A 708 62.63 -17.64 -8.21
N SER A 709 62.95 -18.34 -9.30
CA SER A 709 64.34 -18.70 -9.63
C SER A 709 65.21 -17.49 -10.00
N GLU A 710 64.57 -16.41 -10.48
CA GLU A 710 65.22 -15.17 -10.90
C GLU A 710 65.23 -14.09 -9.80
N SER A 711 64.67 -14.39 -8.62
CA SER A 711 64.48 -13.44 -7.52
C SER A 711 65.08 -13.97 -6.20
N GLU A 712 65.67 -13.07 -5.42
CA GLU A 712 66.08 -13.33 -4.03
C GLU A 712 64.94 -13.02 -3.03
N SER A 713 63.72 -12.82 -3.53
CA SER A 713 62.55 -12.52 -2.70
C SER A 713 62.14 -13.72 -1.86
N LYS A 714 61.53 -13.45 -0.69
CA LYS A 714 60.95 -14.49 0.18
C LYS A 714 59.64 -15.08 -0.36
N LEU A 715 59.31 -14.85 -1.64
CA LEU A 715 58.03 -15.25 -2.23
C LEU A 715 57.78 -16.75 -2.10
N SER A 716 58.73 -17.61 -2.51
CA SER A 716 58.55 -19.07 -2.44
C SER A 716 58.34 -19.55 -0.99
N LEU A 717 59.09 -18.99 -0.03
CA LEU A 717 58.94 -19.30 1.39
C LEU A 717 57.54 -18.93 1.89
N ASN A 718 57.08 -17.72 1.58
CA ASN A 718 55.77 -17.23 2.00
C ASN A 718 54.64 -18.04 1.35
N VAL A 719 54.73 -18.35 0.06
CA VAL A 719 53.73 -19.18 -0.65
C VAL A 719 53.69 -20.59 -0.09
N VAL A 720 54.84 -21.26 0.12
CA VAL A 720 54.89 -22.61 0.69
C VAL A 720 54.30 -22.64 2.10
N SER A 721 54.64 -21.65 2.94
CA SER A 721 54.05 -21.51 4.27
C SER A 721 52.54 -21.33 4.21
N ASN A 722 52.04 -20.45 3.34
CA ASN A 722 50.61 -20.21 3.23
C ASN A 722 49.86 -21.37 2.57
N LEU A 723 50.48 -22.11 1.65
CA LEU A 723 49.93 -23.36 1.11
C LEU A 723 49.63 -24.35 2.22
N THR A 724 50.54 -24.54 3.17
CA THR A 724 50.33 -25.50 4.28
C THR A 724 49.23 -25.08 5.26
N LYS A 725 48.79 -23.81 5.20
CA LYS A 725 47.66 -23.30 5.99
C LYS A 725 46.31 -23.53 5.29
N GLN A 726 46.30 -23.83 3.99
CA GLN A 726 45.07 -24.03 3.22
C GLN A 726 44.42 -25.38 3.51
N LYS A 727 43.10 -25.46 3.38
CA LYS A 727 42.39 -26.74 3.50
C LYS A 727 42.73 -27.65 2.32
N ASN A 728 42.99 -28.93 2.59
CA ASN A 728 43.29 -29.97 1.58
C ASN A 728 44.56 -29.71 0.73
N TYR A 729 45.48 -28.85 1.18
CA TYR A 729 46.71 -28.57 0.43
C TYR A 729 47.53 -29.83 0.15
N GLU A 730 47.62 -30.75 1.12
CA GLU A 730 48.45 -31.95 1.02
C GLU A 730 47.96 -32.88 -0.10
N GLU A 731 46.64 -33.13 -0.16
CA GLU A 731 46.01 -33.90 -1.24
C GLU A 731 46.19 -33.20 -2.59
N LYS A 732 46.04 -31.87 -2.63
CA LYS A 732 46.21 -31.09 -3.85
C LYS A 732 47.64 -31.18 -4.40
N ILE A 733 48.65 -31.02 -3.54
CA ILE A 733 50.06 -31.11 -3.91
C ILE A 733 50.42 -32.54 -4.33
N GLU A 734 49.92 -33.57 -3.64
CA GLU A 734 50.13 -34.96 -4.03
C GLU A 734 49.56 -35.24 -5.43
N ILE A 735 48.33 -34.80 -5.72
CA ILE A 735 47.71 -34.91 -7.05
C ILE A 735 48.56 -34.18 -8.10
N LEU A 736 49.03 -32.97 -7.83
CA LEU A 736 49.86 -32.20 -8.75
C LEU A 736 51.20 -32.88 -9.04
N SER A 737 51.87 -33.39 -8.00
CA SER A 737 53.13 -34.14 -8.09
C SER A 737 53.01 -35.40 -8.95
N VAL A 738 51.88 -36.10 -8.93
CA VAL A 738 51.68 -37.29 -9.78
C VAL A 738 51.13 -36.97 -11.18
N THR A 739 50.63 -35.75 -11.40
CA THR A 739 50.01 -35.34 -12.68
C THR A 739 51.07 -35.18 -13.77
N SER A 740 52.24 -34.62 -13.45
CA SER A 740 53.33 -34.37 -14.40
C SER A 740 54.68 -34.33 -13.69
N SER A 741 55.71 -34.91 -14.31
CA SER A 741 57.09 -34.85 -13.77
C SER A 741 57.65 -33.43 -13.74
N GLU A 742 57.22 -32.61 -14.68
CA GLU A 742 57.59 -31.20 -14.82
C GLU A 742 56.99 -30.40 -13.67
N VAL A 743 55.71 -30.62 -13.35
CA VAL A 743 55.03 -29.99 -12.21
C VAL A 743 55.66 -30.43 -10.89
N ASP A 744 55.96 -31.72 -10.71
CA ASP A 744 56.67 -32.21 -9.52
C ASP A 744 58.03 -31.54 -9.35
N LYS A 745 58.76 -31.35 -10.46
CA LYS A 745 60.04 -30.65 -10.47
C LYS A 745 59.87 -29.19 -10.06
N SER A 746 58.87 -28.47 -10.59
CA SER A 746 58.60 -27.09 -10.19
C SER A 746 58.24 -26.97 -8.70
N ILE A 747 57.44 -27.90 -8.17
CA ILE A 747 57.15 -27.97 -6.73
C ILE A 747 58.44 -28.19 -5.92
N ASN A 748 59.29 -29.14 -6.33
CA ASN A 748 60.56 -29.40 -5.64
C ASN A 748 61.48 -28.18 -5.66
N ASN A 749 61.60 -27.50 -6.80
CA ASN A 749 62.40 -26.29 -6.94
C ASN A 749 61.87 -25.13 -6.08
N LEU A 750 60.55 -24.96 -5.98
CA LEU A 750 59.95 -23.95 -5.10
C LEU A 750 60.19 -24.23 -3.62
N VAL A 751 60.12 -25.50 -3.22
CA VAL A 751 60.42 -25.93 -1.85
C VAL A 751 61.91 -25.75 -1.54
N GLU A 752 62.80 -26.06 -2.49
CA GLU A 752 64.24 -25.80 -2.40
C GLU A 752 64.51 -24.31 -2.22
N LYS A 753 63.91 -23.45 -3.06
CA LYS A 753 64.04 -21.99 -2.93
C LYS A 753 63.48 -21.44 -1.62
N ALA A 754 62.38 -22.00 -1.12
CA ALA A 754 61.83 -21.64 0.19
C ALA A 754 62.84 -21.89 1.32
N VAL A 755 63.58 -23.00 1.27
CA VAL A 755 64.63 -23.34 2.24
C VAL A 755 65.86 -22.45 2.05
N GLU A 756 66.27 -22.18 0.82
CA GLU A 756 67.36 -21.24 0.53
C GLU A 756 67.09 -19.84 1.12
N ASN A 757 65.83 -19.39 1.06
CA ASN A 757 65.42 -18.05 1.51
C ASN A 757 65.32 -17.89 3.05
N ILE A 758 65.63 -18.94 3.83
CA ILE A 758 65.75 -18.85 5.29
C ILE A 758 66.96 -17.96 5.62
N ALA A 759 66.70 -16.74 6.11
CA ALA A 759 67.73 -15.76 6.45
C ALA A 759 67.64 -15.24 7.90
N SER A 760 66.60 -15.61 8.64
CA SER A 760 66.36 -15.19 10.02
C SER A 760 65.76 -16.30 10.88
N GLU A 761 65.84 -16.15 12.20
CA GLU A 761 65.18 -17.08 13.15
C GLU A 761 63.67 -17.17 12.90
N GLN A 762 63.03 -16.07 12.47
CA GLN A 762 61.60 -16.06 12.15
C GLN A 762 61.30 -16.92 10.90
N ASP A 763 62.16 -16.88 9.88
CA ASP A 763 62.01 -17.72 8.68
C ASP A 763 62.22 -19.20 9.02
N LEU A 764 63.21 -19.49 9.87
CA LEU A 764 63.51 -20.83 10.36
C LEU A 764 62.32 -21.41 11.15
N GLU A 765 61.70 -20.58 11.98
CA GLU A 765 60.50 -20.93 12.74
C GLU A 765 59.31 -21.26 11.82
N LEU A 766 59.10 -20.48 10.75
CA LEU A 766 58.05 -20.78 9.76
C LEU A 766 58.23 -22.15 9.10
N VAL A 767 59.47 -22.50 8.70
CA VAL A 767 59.78 -23.81 8.11
C VAL A 767 59.68 -24.93 9.14
N THR A 768 60.08 -24.67 10.38
CA THR A 768 59.89 -25.59 11.51
C THR A 768 58.41 -25.92 11.71
N ASP A 769 57.55 -24.91 11.74
CA ASP A 769 56.11 -25.10 11.91
C ASP A 769 55.49 -25.86 10.73
N ILE A 770 55.95 -25.64 9.49
CA ILE A 770 55.49 -26.41 8.32
C ILE A 770 55.81 -27.90 8.51
N VAL A 771 57.08 -28.21 8.82
CA VAL A 771 57.56 -29.60 8.96
C VAL A 771 56.89 -30.29 10.16
N GLU A 772 56.69 -29.56 11.26
CA GLU A 772 56.02 -30.08 12.45
C GLU A 772 54.56 -30.46 12.18
N ASN A 773 53.82 -29.60 11.47
CA ASN A 773 52.38 -29.73 11.33
C ASN A 773 51.94 -30.50 10.07
N SER A 774 52.80 -30.62 9.05
CA SER A 774 52.52 -31.41 7.85
C SER A 774 52.62 -32.92 8.14
N LYS A 775 51.77 -33.72 7.50
CA LYS A 775 51.77 -35.19 7.60
C LYS A 775 52.21 -35.89 6.30
N GLY A 776 52.65 -35.15 5.29
CA GLY A 776 52.74 -35.69 3.93
C GLY A 776 53.85 -35.12 3.05
N THR A 777 53.57 -35.16 1.75
CA THR A 777 54.39 -34.76 0.60
C THR A 777 55.20 -33.48 0.80
N VAL A 778 54.63 -32.40 1.36
CA VAL A 778 55.34 -31.11 1.48
C VAL A 778 56.48 -31.19 2.51
N ALA A 779 56.25 -31.76 3.69
CA ALA A 779 57.32 -31.97 4.68
C ALA A 779 58.41 -32.88 4.14
N ASP A 780 58.04 -33.99 3.50
CA ASP A 780 59.02 -34.92 2.91
C ASP A 780 59.90 -34.21 1.87
N LYS A 781 59.30 -33.39 0.99
CA LYS A 781 60.03 -32.56 0.02
C LYS A 781 60.94 -31.53 0.68
N ILE A 782 60.51 -30.88 1.78
CA ILE A 782 61.34 -29.93 2.54
C ILE A 782 62.57 -30.66 3.10
N ILE A 783 62.38 -31.81 3.73
CA ILE A 783 63.49 -32.58 4.31
C ILE A 783 64.46 -33.07 3.24
N ASP A 784 63.95 -33.48 2.07
CA ASP A 784 64.77 -33.91 0.93
C ASP A 784 65.69 -32.80 0.37
N THR A 785 65.38 -31.52 0.60
CA THR A 785 66.25 -30.40 0.19
C THR A 785 67.62 -30.42 0.86
N ALA A 786 67.76 -31.06 2.03
CA ALA A 786 69.05 -31.24 2.70
C ALA A 786 70.08 -32.00 1.83
N ASN A 787 69.61 -32.80 0.86
CA ASN A 787 70.47 -33.53 -0.06
C ASN A 787 70.84 -32.73 -1.33
N LYS A 788 70.50 -31.43 -1.40
CA LYS A 788 70.74 -30.58 -2.58
C LYS A 788 72.02 -29.76 -2.47
N SER A 789 72.22 -29.05 -1.36
CA SER A 789 73.39 -28.22 -1.09
C SER A 789 73.80 -28.31 0.38
N GLU A 790 75.06 -28.02 0.69
CA GLU A 790 75.55 -27.96 2.09
C GLU A 790 74.84 -26.88 2.91
N GLU A 791 74.43 -25.78 2.27
CA GLU A 791 73.69 -24.71 2.95
C GLU A 791 72.27 -25.17 3.34
N SER A 792 71.55 -25.82 2.43
CA SER A 792 70.24 -26.41 2.72
C SER A 792 70.36 -27.52 3.77
N LYS A 793 71.41 -28.36 3.72
CA LYS A 793 71.70 -29.38 4.74
C LYS A 793 71.79 -28.76 6.14
N LYS A 794 72.53 -27.66 6.28
CA LYS A 794 72.65 -26.95 7.55
C LYS A 794 71.30 -26.41 8.05
N LYS A 795 70.57 -25.70 7.18
CA LYS A 795 69.27 -25.09 7.50
C LYS A 795 68.24 -26.15 7.91
N ILE A 796 68.13 -27.25 7.16
CA ILE A 796 67.20 -28.35 7.50
C ILE A 796 67.60 -29.08 8.78
N THR A 797 68.91 -29.22 9.05
CA THR A 797 69.36 -29.81 10.32
C THR A 797 68.93 -28.94 11.51
N GLU A 798 69.05 -27.61 11.40
CA GLU A 798 68.55 -26.67 12.42
C GLU A 798 67.02 -26.77 12.56
N VAL A 799 66.27 -26.88 11.46
CA VAL A 799 64.82 -27.14 11.49
C VAL A 799 64.48 -28.43 12.25
N ILE A 800 65.16 -29.54 11.96
CA ILE A 800 64.90 -30.83 12.65
C ILE A 800 65.18 -30.72 14.14
N VAL A 801 66.26 -30.04 14.55
CA VAL A 801 66.56 -29.80 15.98
C VAL A 801 65.40 -29.04 16.64
N ASN A 802 64.89 -27.98 16.02
CA ASN A 802 63.74 -27.24 16.55
C ASN A 802 62.46 -28.07 16.60
N VAL A 803 62.21 -28.93 15.59
CA VAL A 803 61.05 -29.86 15.61
C VAL A 803 61.19 -30.88 16.74
N ILE A 804 62.40 -31.35 17.08
CA ILE A 804 62.62 -32.25 18.22
C ILE A 804 62.23 -31.58 19.54
N GLU A 805 62.55 -30.29 19.69
CA GLU A 805 62.20 -29.55 20.90
C GLU A 805 60.68 -29.33 21.02
N LYS A 806 59.99 -29.07 19.90
CA LYS A 806 58.53 -28.83 19.88
C LYS A 806 57.69 -30.10 19.88
N ASN A 807 58.06 -31.07 19.04
CA ASN A 807 57.31 -32.31 18.77
C ASN A 807 58.27 -33.50 18.49
N PRO A 808 58.79 -34.14 19.56
CA PRO A 808 59.71 -35.27 19.44
C PRO A 808 59.18 -36.45 18.62
N GLU A 809 57.87 -36.72 18.68
CA GLU A 809 57.24 -37.82 17.95
C GLU A 809 57.29 -37.57 16.43
N LYS A 810 57.04 -36.32 16.01
CA LYS A 810 57.13 -35.93 14.60
C LYS A 810 58.57 -36.01 14.09
N ALA A 811 59.54 -35.59 14.89
CA ALA A 811 60.94 -35.71 14.53
C ALA A 811 61.38 -37.17 14.33
N VAL A 812 60.90 -38.09 15.17
CA VAL A 812 61.14 -39.54 15.01
C VAL A 812 60.57 -40.05 13.68
N GLU A 813 59.36 -39.62 13.30
CA GLU A 813 58.74 -39.97 12.01
C GLU A 813 59.62 -39.50 10.82
N ILE A 814 60.14 -38.28 10.89
CA ILE A 814 60.99 -37.68 9.85
C ILE A 814 62.32 -38.44 9.72
N ILE A 815 62.96 -38.76 10.85
CA ILE A 815 64.24 -39.48 10.90
C ILE A 815 64.08 -40.91 10.38
N GLU A 816 62.96 -41.59 10.68
CA GLU A 816 62.70 -42.96 10.22
C GLU A 816 62.53 -43.09 8.70
N LYS A 817 62.08 -42.03 8.01
CA LYS A 817 61.92 -42.03 6.53
C LYS A 817 63.24 -41.85 5.76
N ASN A 818 64.29 -41.32 6.38
CA ASN A 818 65.58 -41.06 5.72
C ASN A 818 66.54 -42.26 5.74
N LYS A 819 67.44 -42.36 4.75
CA LYS A 819 68.39 -43.49 4.65
C LYS A 819 69.47 -43.40 5.74
N ASN A 820 69.84 -44.54 6.32
CA ASN A 820 70.92 -44.72 7.33
C ASN A 820 70.68 -44.16 8.75
N THR A 821 69.44 -44.09 9.22
CA THR A 821 69.12 -43.38 10.48
C THR A 821 69.00 -44.23 11.74
N ASN A 822 69.08 -45.57 11.69
CA ASN A 822 68.85 -46.45 12.86
C ASN A 822 69.74 -46.12 14.08
N THR A 823 71.03 -45.85 13.86
CA THR A 823 71.99 -45.53 14.95
C THR A 823 71.77 -44.12 15.53
N ILE A 824 71.37 -43.19 14.67
CA ILE A 824 71.09 -41.79 15.04
C ILE A 824 69.76 -41.71 15.78
N LEU A 825 68.77 -42.49 15.35
CA LEU A 825 67.48 -42.64 15.99
C LEU A 825 67.60 -43.14 17.44
N GLU A 826 68.44 -44.15 17.69
CA GLU A 826 68.73 -44.62 19.05
C GLU A 826 69.45 -43.55 19.88
N THR A 827 70.37 -42.81 19.28
CA THR A 827 71.12 -41.73 19.95
C THR A 827 70.20 -40.56 20.34
N VAL A 828 69.35 -40.10 19.41
CA VAL A 828 68.37 -39.03 19.63
C VAL A 828 67.30 -39.47 20.64
N LYS A 829 66.74 -40.68 20.51
CA LYS A 829 65.79 -41.25 21.50
C LYS A 829 66.42 -41.32 22.90
N THR A 830 67.67 -41.78 23.01
CA THR A 830 68.40 -41.86 24.28
C THR A 830 68.64 -40.48 24.89
N LYS A 831 69.02 -39.48 24.08
CA LYS A 831 69.21 -38.09 24.55
C LYS A 831 67.92 -37.45 25.03
N ILE A 832 66.82 -37.64 24.30
CA ILE A 832 65.49 -37.18 24.69
C ILE A 832 65.05 -37.83 26.02
N GLU A 833 65.21 -39.17 26.16
CA GLU A 833 64.89 -39.90 27.38
C GLU A 833 65.76 -39.50 28.59
N ASN A 834 67.01 -39.10 28.35
CA ASN A 834 67.96 -38.65 29.37
C ASN A 834 67.93 -37.13 29.64
N ASN A 835 67.04 -36.37 28.98
CA ASN A 835 66.95 -34.93 29.10
C ASN A 835 68.25 -34.19 28.66
N GLU A 836 68.98 -34.77 27.72
CA GLU A 836 70.20 -34.23 27.10
C GLU A 836 69.85 -33.39 25.86
N ALA A 837 70.60 -32.31 25.62
CA ALA A 837 70.40 -31.47 24.44
C ALA A 837 70.77 -32.21 23.15
N VAL A 838 69.86 -32.21 22.19
CA VAL A 838 70.09 -32.66 20.82
C VAL A 838 70.64 -31.48 20.03
N THR A 839 71.76 -31.65 19.34
CA THR A 839 72.43 -30.57 18.60
C THR A 839 72.56 -30.93 17.12
N THR A 840 72.89 -29.94 16.28
CA THR A 840 73.12 -30.14 14.84
C THR A 840 74.18 -31.21 14.54
N ASP A 841 75.16 -31.38 15.43
CA ASP A 841 76.25 -32.37 15.30
C ASP A 841 75.73 -33.82 15.35
N ASP A 842 74.56 -34.05 15.94
CA ASP A 842 73.94 -35.38 16.02
C ASP A 842 73.39 -35.88 14.67
N PHE A 843 73.38 -35.02 13.64
CA PHE A 843 72.76 -35.28 12.34
C PHE A 843 73.74 -35.31 11.14
N GLU A 844 75.06 -35.23 11.37
CA GLU A 844 76.06 -35.18 10.27
C GLU A 844 75.93 -36.34 9.25
N GLU A 845 75.55 -37.53 9.73
CA GLU A 845 75.41 -38.79 8.95
C GLU A 845 73.97 -39.07 8.45
N VAL A 846 72.97 -38.20 8.72
CA VAL A 846 71.56 -38.41 8.32
C VAL A 846 71.30 -38.13 6.84
N PHE A 847 72.06 -37.20 6.25
CA PHE A 847 71.91 -36.76 4.86
C PHE A 847 73.12 -37.16 4.03
N ASP A 848 72.95 -37.29 2.71
CA ASP A 848 74.00 -37.73 1.80
C ASP A 848 75.30 -36.91 1.99
N THR A 849 76.45 -37.58 2.13
CA THR A 849 77.75 -36.92 2.38
C THR A 849 78.42 -36.40 1.09
N ASN A 850 77.72 -36.47 -0.04
CA ASN A 850 78.26 -36.22 -1.38
C ASN A 850 77.35 -35.25 -2.15
N VAL A 851 76.96 -34.15 -1.48
CA VAL A 851 76.14 -33.07 -2.03
C VAL A 851 76.96 -32.12 -2.91
N SER A 852 76.30 -31.45 -3.86
CA SER A 852 76.93 -30.51 -4.78
C SER A 852 77.52 -29.31 -4.01
N PRO A 853 78.74 -28.83 -4.32
CA PRO A 853 79.30 -27.63 -3.71
C PRO A 853 78.62 -26.31 -4.11
N ASN A 854 77.76 -26.35 -5.14
CA ASN A 854 77.00 -25.23 -5.70
C ASN A 854 75.53 -25.58 -5.74
#